data_AF-A0A1M5W0G9-F1
#
_entry.id   AF-A0A1M5W0G9-F1
#
_cell.length_a   1.000
_cell.length_b   1.000
_cell.length_c   1.000
_cell.angle_alpha   90.00
_cell.angle_beta   90.00
_cell.angle_gamma   90.00
#
_symmetry.space_group_name_H-M   'P 1'
#
loop_
_entity.id
_entity.type
_entity.pdbx_description
1 polymer ?
#
loop_
_entity_poly.entity_id
_entity_poly.type
_entity_poly.pdbx_seq_one_letter_code
_entity_poly.pdbx_strand_id
1 'polypeptide(L)'
;MTIFNFNGLTPERVVELVSLSNASYFGELPPTGWTALSGDEIGFEEGFLSGSFDGTTFVGSAGFLGAPAAQVFQNGTELTVSFRGTDTSSLSALLADFTTYLDIIGNNNYINAFDSLLEAVADYAVESSNNILSINVVGHSLGAAAANILRSVSSTEFDGVFDNANFLTVASPKISSSPSILNVGFENDWVFKAIPRSTPFVNSDFFSTTDNIVLFDDDYSDENWPGLVFGPSDVSSHDSSGYIEAVQRILSSSFYSEMTRDSVIVVVSTDNQVSDKDVTTSDHFGSSAFFIGRDQADDILGGQNVDYIEGFAGDDSLNGGGGDDTLSGGSGVDLFLGTPGELDGDTITDLEIGDRIGISGETVTQSDVALLSNRISINADSGFSGLFGSEISINLTTQPVGASLRVLNETLPDGGSILEVVGSSRDIALLIDISLSMDDDIASVKAQAEDIIAAAFENGADARISIITFNTVGEIFTVLEFTSQENIEDRISAALTGVASVEVSDGGLEPAYGAILSSLNGDAGAFRTDAGVSRQIIVFTDEPPFDTELRDEAIAKAQNLNANVDDPLGPVPFASQLALTSSASSQAASLVASSVALDQLPTQIFTVLIGDDSQAEAAYEELASATGGAVVSAANADDVVDAILEVVNLPNYTINTNALVVDEGDIGTQTVQISISRDVSDNAAVVDISQSGTADNNDVSGIPSTVSFGVGIETVTFDVDIIGDAQVEPDETLVLSIGAVSEAATFSGASIGITITNDDAFIASGPVLLDAGNSNVNIDGQVFEFVDFGGIDTYTILPNLLGDVVITDNNLSGINLPAGLVIEDARFLSDGLQLQVNGNTITFLGNPDDFAYVFGGTPLDASVGSVLRYDQVASAFGTSLPAPGQPATSALFTGTVRIDGTIEGSGSGGPTTISSVAYFLLDQAAELAGDPNRLNNIDIDGLVFGVTDESGTTTQVVLESDAANVAGTHQGFVNSLQGPLQALISDGTLPIGTTLRLDPTLVDTTFLADGSQSDPIPAMVLTVNDGSTLSGFGFSRIDDPIGIFDVYGRLSDFTETFAQMASVDELALNDLPMLNMIADSGDIGSEHELSPFDYATPIEVVGTSIETVEGYA
;
A
#
# COMPACT_ATOMS: atom_id res chain seq x y z
N MET A 1 -2.54 29.62 16.31
CA MET A 1 -1.79 29.87 17.56
C MET A 1 -1.46 28.50 18.10
N THR A 2 -0.21 28.26 18.46
CA THR A 2 0.22 26.94 18.96
C THR A 2 -0.41 26.62 20.32
N ILE A 3 -0.43 25.34 20.71
CA ILE A 3 -1.10 24.85 21.92
C ILE A 3 -0.77 25.67 23.17
N PHE A 4 0.50 25.99 23.45
CA PHE A 4 0.87 26.75 24.65
C PHE A 4 1.02 28.27 24.44
N ASN A 5 0.64 28.81 23.28
CA ASN A 5 0.74 30.24 23.04
C ASN A 5 -0.17 31.03 24.00
N PHE A 6 0.44 31.80 24.90
CA PHE A 6 -0.27 32.58 25.90
C PHE A 6 0.52 33.84 26.26
N ASN A 7 -0.11 35.02 26.21
CA ASN A 7 0.46 36.32 26.58
C ASN A 7 1.86 36.64 26.02
N GLY A 8 2.23 36.06 24.87
CA GLY A 8 3.54 36.26 24.25
C GLY A 8 4.70 35.58 25.00
N LEU A 9 4.41 34.61 25.89
CA LEU A 9 5.42 33.75 26.49
C LEU A 9 6.10 32.90 25.41
N THR A 10 7.41 32.72 25.53
CA THR A 10 8.16 31.79 24.67
C THR A 10 7.96 30.35 25.17
N PRO A 11 8.19 29.33 24.32
CA PRO A 11 8.20 27.92 24.73
C PRO A 11 8.99 27.64 26.02
N GLU A 12 10.22 28.14 26.10
CA GLU A 12 11.09 27.93 27.28
C GLU A 12 10.46 28.51 28.53
N ARG A 13 9.75 29.64 28.38
CA ARG A 13 9.08 30.30 29.49
C ARG A 13 7.85 29.52 29.97
N VAL A 14 7.15 28.82 29.09
CA VAL A 14 6.06 27.91 29.47
C VAL A 14 6.59 26.79 30.35
N VAL A 15 7.68 26.12 29.94
CA VAL A 15 8.33 25.05 30.74
C VAL A 15 8.75 25.55 32.12
N GLU A 16 9.36 26.74 32.19
CA GLU A 16 9.77 27.32 33.47
C GLU A 16 8.59 27.59 34.40
N LEU A 17 7.46 28.10 33.88
CA LEU A 17 6.27 28.37 34.69
C LEU A 17 5.57 27.08 35.14
N VAL A 18 5.50 26.05 34.29
CA VAL A 18 5.02 24.70 34.65
C VAL A 18 5.92 24.11 35.73
N SER A 19 7.24 24.22 35.59
CA SER A 19 8.21 23.74 36.58
C SER A 19 8.11 24.47 37.92
N LEU A 20 7.83 25.78 37.91
CA LEU A 20 7.60 26.55 39.13
C LEU A 20 6.30 26.15 39.85
N SER A 21 5.31 25.64 39.12
CA SER A 21 4.10 25.08 39.74
C SER A 21 4.45 23.86 40.62
N ASN A 22 5.40 23.03 40.17
CA ASN A 22 5.96 21.91 40.93
C ASN A 22 6.91 22.34 42.06
N ALA A 23 7.70 23.41 41.85
CA ALA A 23 8.72 23.84 42.81
C ALA A 23 8.19 24.18 44.22
N SER A 24 6.88 24.42 44.37
CA SER A 24 6.24 24.66 45.68
C SER A 24 6.04 23.37 46.51
N TYR A 25 6.21 22.18 45.92
CA TYR A 25 6.18 20.90 46.62
C TYR A 25 7.42 20.66 47.49
N PHE A 26 7.33 19.70 48.42
CA PHE A 26 8.38 19.52 49.43
C PHE A 26 9.54 18.75 48.81
N GLY A 27 10.73 19.34 48.84
CA GLY A 27 11.95 18.72 48.29
C GLY A 27 12.21 19.06 46.83
N GLU A 28 11.25 19.69 46.15
CA GLU A 28 11.40 20.18 44.78
C GLU A 28 12.23 21.48 44.74
N LEU A 29 12.93 21.69 43.63
CA LEU A 29 13.77 22.86 43.40
C LEU A 29 13.20 23.71 42.27
N PRO A 30 13.29 25.05 42.35
CA PRO A 30 12.89 25.90 41.25
C PRO A 30 13.89 25.78 40.07
N PRO A 31 13.47 26.14 38.85
CA PRO A 31 14.37 26.19 37.69
C PRO A 31 15.55 27.13 37.92
N THR A 32 16.65 26.89 37.18
CA THR A 32 17.87 27.70 37.29
C THR A 32 17.57 29.20 37.11
N GLY A 33 18.12 30.04 38.00
CA GLY A 33 17.95 31.50 37.95
C GLY A 33 16.80 32.02 38.82
N TRP A 34 15.91 31.16 39.29
CA TRP A 34 14.85 31.51 40.23
C TRP A 34 15.30 31.35 41.67
N THR A 35 14.99 32.34 42.50
CA THR A 35 15.26 32.31 43.94
C THR A 35 13.96 32.42 44.72
N ALA A 36 13.74 31.49 45.65
CA ALA A 36 12.61 31.57 46.57
C ALA A 36 12.85 32.67 47.61
N LEU A 37 11.86 33.54 47.83
CA LEU A 37 11.91 34.64 48.78
C LEU A 37 11.32 34.21 50.13
N SER A 38 11.97 34.65 51.20
CA SER A 38 11.46 34.52 52.57
C SER A 38 10.42 35.60 52.89
N GLY A 39 9.63 35.37 53.95
CA GLY A 39 8.68 36.36 54.45
C GLY A 39 9.32 37.72 54.77
N ASP A 40 10.52 37.71 55.36
CA ASP A 40 11.27 38.94 55.66
C ASP A 40 11.66 39.73 54.40
N GLU A 41 12.00 39.04 53.30
CA GLU A 41 12.39 39.67 52.04
C GLU A 41 11.23 40.35 51.33
N ILE A 42 10.02 39.76 51.40
CA ILE A 42 8.80 40.35 50.84
C ILE A 42 8.06 41.29 51.81
N GLY A 43 8.60 41.51 53.02
CA GLY A 43 7.99 42.39 54.02
C GLY A 43 6.74 41.82 54.69
N PHE A 44 6.58 40.49 54.73
CA PHE A 44 5.46 39.81 55.37
C PHE A 44 5.53 39.91 56.90
N GLU A 45 4.44 40.30 57.56
CA GLU A 45 4.33 40.34 59.02
C GLU A 45 3.56 39.13 59.57
N GLU A 46 4.24 38.29 60.36
CA GLU A 46 3.60 37.14 61.01
C GLU A 46 2.56 37.55 62.06
N GLY A 47 1.44 36.83 62.07
CA GLY A 47 0.31 37.09 62.96
C GLY A 47 -0.60 35.87 63.07
N PHE A 48 -1.34 35.78 64.17
CA PHE A 48 -2.18 34.62 64.47
C PHE A 48 -3.24 34.32 63.38
N LEU A 49 -3.65 35.34 62.61
CA LEU A 49 -4.64 35.22 61.52
C LEU A 49 -4.02 35.37 60.12
N SER A 50 -2.74 35.71 59.99
CA SER A 50 -2.08 35.98 58.69
C SER A 50 -1.31 34.79 58.11
N GLY A 51 -1.13 33.70 58.87
CA GLY A 51 -0.31 32.56 58.47
C GLY A 51 1.13 32.70 58.99
N SER A 52 2.04 31.87 58.48
CA SER A 52 3.45 31.85 58.89
C SER A 52 4.36 31.38 57.76
N PHE A 53 5.65 31.74 57.83
CA PHE A 53 6.67 31.20 56.91
C PHE A 53 7.50 30.11 57.61
N ASP A 54 7.70 28.99 56.93
CA ASP A 54 8.75 28.01 57.24
C ASP A 54 9.86 28.12 56.17
N GLY A 55 10.93 28.84 56.50
CA GLY A 55 11.96 29.23 55.54
C GLY A 55 11.39 30.14 54.45
N THR A 56 11.30 29.63 53.23
CA THR A 56 10.73 30.33 52.06
C THR A 56 9.30 29.88 51.72
N THR A 57 8.74 28.94 52.48
CA THR A 57 7.41 28.40 52.25
C THR A 57 6.40 29.08 53.14
N PHE A 58 5.38 29.71 52.54
CA PHE A 58 4.23 30.23 53.25
C PHE A 58 3.26 29.11 53.59
N VAL A 59 2.70 29.15 54.81
CA VAL A 59 1.62 28.29 55.28
C VAL A 59 0.48 29.18 55.78
N GLY A 60 -0.71 28.99 55.21
CA GLY A 60 -1.90 29.79 55.51
C GLY A 60 -2.43 29.63 56.94
N SER A 61 -3.29 30.56 57.36
CA SER A 61 -3.71 30.67 58.76
C SER A 61 -4.66 29.56 59.26
N ALA A 62 -4.66 29.33 60.58
CA ALA A 62 -5.49 28.31 61.22
C ALA A 62 -6.98 28.68 61.18
N GLY A 63 -7.72 28.10 60.23
CA GLY A 63 -9.16 28.34 60.04
C GLY A 63 -9.76 27.63 58.82
N PHE A 64 -8.94 27.21 57.87
CA PHE A 64 -9.34 26.39 56.72
C PHE A 64 -9.13 24.90 56.99
N LEU A 65 -9.99 24.04 56.42
CA LEU A 65 -9.74 22.61 56.32
C LEU A 65 -8.74 22.43 55.17
N GLY A 66 -7.60 21.78 55.42
CA GLY A 66 -6.46 21.68 54.49
C GLY A 66 -5.19 22.39 54.99
N ALA A 67 -4.07 22.23 54.28
CA ALA A 67 -2.78 22.87 54.58
C ALA A 67 -2.36 23.82 53.43
N PRO A 68 -3.06 24.96 53.24
CA PRO A 68 -2.78 25.90 52.15
C PRO A 68 -1.35 26.40 52.26
N ALA A 69 -0.59 26.29 51.18
CA ALA A 69 0.80 26.69 51.14
C ALA A 69 1.17 27.27 49.77
N ALA A 70 2.20 28.12 49.76
CA ALA A 70 2.69 28.76 48.56
C ALA A 70 4.15 29.16 48.72
N GLN A 71 4.81 29.44 47.60
CA GLN A 71 6.13 30.04 47.55
C GLN A 71 6.14 31.21 46.57
N VAL A 72 7.00 32.20 46.86
CA VAL A 72 7.22 33.36 45.99
C VAL A 72 8.63 33.28 45.45
N PHE A 73 8.77 33.30 44.13
CA PHE A 73 10.05 33.23 43.45
C PHE A 73 10.34 34.52 42.69
N GLN A 74 11.59 34.93 42.64
CA GLN A 74 12.03 36.05 41.82
C GLN A 74 13.18 35.64 40.89
N ASN A 75 13.12 36.13 39.65
CA ASN A 75 14.22 36.10 38.69
C ASN A 75 14.31 37.46 38.00
N GLY A 76 15.32 38.26 38.37
CA GLY A 76 15.49 39.61 37.85
C GLY A 76 14.27 40.51 38.13
N THR A 77 13.58 40.92 37.08
CA THR A 77 12.39 41.80 37.14
C THR A 77 11.08 41.04 37.18
N GLU A 78 11.11 39.71 37.30
CA GLU A 78 9.92 38.87 37.26
C GLU A 78 9.68 38.23 38.62
N LEU A 79 8.41 38.23 39.03
CA LEU A 79 7.96 37.66 40.29
C LEU A 79 6.94 36.56 40.01
N THR A 80 7.06 35.40 40.65
CA THR A 80 6.10 34.31 40.50
C THR A 80 5.53 33.92 41.86
N VAL A 81 4.21 33.91 41.97
CA VAL A 81 3.50 33.27 43.08
C VAL A 81 3.14 31.85 42.66
N SER A 82 3.70 30.85 43.34
CA SER A 82 3.40 29.44 43.10
C SER A 82 2.59 28.88 44.26
N PHE A 83 1.31 28.57 44.00
CA PHE A 83 0.45 27.93 44.98
C PHE A 83 0.66 26.42 44.96
N ARG A 84 0.73 25.85 46.17
CA ARG A 84 1.02 24.44 46.38
C ARG A 84 -0.25 23.59 46.32
N GLY A 85 -0.19 22.48 45.61
CA GLY A 85 -1.21 21.43 45.66
C GLY A 85 -1.07 20.52 46.89
N THR A 86 -1.76 19.38 46.87
CA THR A 86 -1.75 18.41 47.97
C THR A 86 -0.54 17.49 47.90
N ASP A 87 0.24 17.40 48.98
CA ASP A 87 1.52 16.65 49.04
C ASP A 87 1.52 15.50 50.05
N THR A 88 0.36 15.11 50.60
CA THR A 88 0.29 14.12 51.68
C THR A 88 -0.51 12.88 51.30
N SER A 89 0.02 11.71 51.63
CA SER A 89 -0.57 10.39 51.38
C SER A 89 -1.57 9.93 52.46
N SER A 90 -2.02 10.84 53.33
CA SER A 90 -2.86 10.46 54.48
C SER A 90 -4.35 10.54 54.15
N LEU A 91 -5.09 9.47 54.44
CA LEU A 91 -6.56 9.41 54.26
C LEU A 91 -7.29 10.58 54.97
N SER A 92 -6.70 11.14 56.02
CA SER A 92 -7.20 12.32 56.74
C SER A 92 -6.96 13.65 56.03
N ALA A 93 -5.91 13.75 55.22
CA ALA A 93 -5.65 14.92 54.38
C ALA A 93 -6.48 14.89 53.10
N LEU A 94 -6.65 13.71 52.48
CA LEU A 94 -7.62 13.48 51.41
C LEU A 94 -9.06 13.84 51.83
N LEU A 95 -9.47 13.49 53.05
CA LEU A 95 -10.78 13.87 53.62
C LEU A 95 -10.88 15.35 54.02
N ALA A 96 -9.78 16.01 54.37
CA ALA A 96 -9.74 17.44 54.65
C ALA A 96 -9.77 18.27 53.36
N ASP A 97 -9.06 17.84 52.32
CA ASP A 97 -9.11 18.41 50.97
C ASP A 97 -10.48 18.18 50.31
N PHE A 98 -11.18 17.08 50.62
CA PHE A 98 -12.57 16.89 50.20
C PHE A 98 -13.52 17.96 50.77
N THR A 99 -13.27 18.46 51.99
CA THR A 99 -14.00 19.61 52.56
C THR A 99 -13.55 20.96 51.98
N THR A 100 -12.31 21.09 51.52
CA THR A 100 -11.79 22.25 50.77
C THR A 100 -12.39 22.31 49.36
N TYR A 101 -12.54 21.15 48.70
CA TYR A 101 -13.31 20.98 47.47
C TYR A 101 -14.75 21.49 47.63
N LEU A 102 -15.43 21.16 48.74
CA LEU A 102 -16.78 21.66 49.03
C LEU A 102 -16.86 23.20 49.22
N ASP A 103 -15.81 23.85 49.72
CA ASP A 103 -15.75 25.32 49.85
C ASP A 103 -15.33 26.03 48.54
N ILE A 104 -14.49 25.38 47.72
CA ILE A 104 -14.16 25.79 46.34
C ILE A 104 -15.39 25.70 45.41
N ILE A 105 -16.24 24.68 45.62
CA ILE A 105 -17.52 24.49 44.91
C ILE A 105 -18.56 25.54 45.35
N GLY A 106 -18.54 25.99 46.61
CA GLY A 106 -19.60 26.81 47.20
C GLY A 106 -19.37 28.33 47.22
N ASN A 107 -18.18 28.79 47.63
CA ASN A 107 -17.98 30.20 48.03
C ASN A 107 -16.68 30.85 47.51
N ASN A 108 -15.80 30.14 46.81
CA ASN A 108 -14.47 30.64 46.38
C ASN A 108 -13.54 31.12 47.51
N ASN A 109 -13.78 30.71 48.76
CA ASN A 109 -13.05 31.24 49.93
C ASN A 109 -11.63 30.70 50.09
N TYR A 110 -11.23 29.68 49.34
CA TYR A 110 -9.90 29.06 49.50
C TYR A 110 -8.75 30.05 49.27
N ILE A 111 -8.92 31.00 48.35
CA ILE A 111 -7.92 32.06 48.10
C ILE A 111 -7.70 32.94 49.33
N ASN A 112 -8.70 33.09 50.20
CA ASN A 112 -8.63 33.95 51.39
C ASN A 112 -7.61 33.43 52.41
N ALA A 113 -7.21 32.15 52.34
CA ALA A 113 -6.12 31.62 53.15
C ALA A 113 -4.76 32.26 52.81
N PHE A 114 -4.66 32.92 51.66
CA PHE A 114 -3.47 33.56 51.13
C PHE A 114 -3.54 35.10 51.15
N ASP A 115 -4.60 35.71 51.67
CA ASP A 115 -4.80 37.17 51.62
C ASP A 115 -3.57 37.94 52.13
N SER A 116 -3.06 37.58 53.32
CA SER A 116 -1.89 38.26 53.89
C SER A 116 -0.60 38.04 53.09
N LEU A 117 -0.47 36.90 52.41
CA LEU A 117 0.65 36.66 51.49
C LEU A 117 0.50 37.53 50.23
N LEU A 118 -0.69 37.54 49.63
CA LEU A 118 -0.98 38.27 48.40
C LEU A 118 -0.91 39.78 48.58
N GLU A 119 -1.31 40.30 49.75
CA GLU A 119 -1.08 41.69 50.16
C GLU A 119 0.43 42.02 50.20
N ALA A 120 1.24 41.19 50.87
CA ALA A 120 2.68 41.39 50.95
C ALA A 120 3.36 41.31 49.57
N VAL A 121 2.94 40.37 48.72
CA VAL A 121 3.42 40.25 47.33
C VAL A 121 3.02 41.47 46.51
N ALA A 122 1.79 41.96 46.64
CA ALA A 122 1.32 43.14 45.93
C ALA A 122 2.14 44.38 46.32
N ASP A 123 2.36 44.60 47.62
CA ASP A 123 3.20 45.68 48.14
C ASP A 123 4.65 45.56 47.66
N TYR A 124 5.22 44.34 47.67
CA TYR A 124 6.56 44.07 47.18
C TYR A 124 6.70 44.37 45.69
N ALA A 125 5.71 44.02 44.88
CA ALA A 125 5.74 44.21 43.43
C ALA A 125 5.64 45.69 43.02
N VAL A 126 4.86 46.51 43.73
CA VAL A 126 4.69 47.93 43.42
C VAL A 126 5.81 48.82 43.97
N GLU A 127 6.63 48.31 44.91
CA GLU A 127 7.78 49.04 45.41
C GLU A 127 8.87 49.17 44.33
N SER A 128 9.11 50.42 43.94
CA SER A 128 10.05 50.80 42.89
C SER A 128 11.48 50.27 43.08
N SER A 129 11.92 50.05 44.33
CA SER A 129 13.26 49.50 44.59
C SER A 129 13.42 48.03 44.20
N ASN A 130 12.32 47.29 44.09
CA ASN A 130 12.33 45.85 43.77
C ASN A 130 12.31 45.59 42.26
N ASN A 131 11.99 46.61 41.46
CA ASN A 131 12.09 46.61 39.99
C ASN A 131 11.32 45.45 39.31
N ILE A 132 10.11 45.17 39.80
CA ILE A 132 9.25 44.13 39.22
C ILE A 132 8.48 44.70 38.01
N LEU A 133 8.55 44.00 36.89
CA LEU A 133 7.93 44.37 35.61
C LEU A 133 6.84 43.38 35.17
N SER A 134 6.94 42.11 35.59
CA SER A 134 5.97 41.07 35.31
C SER A 134 5.71 40.23 36.56
N ILE A 135 4.45 39.84 36.72
CA ILE A 135 4.02 38.91 37.77
C ILE A 135 3.45 37.69 37.07
N ASN A 136 3.86 36.50 37.50
CA ASN A 136 3.26 35.24 37.11
C ASN A 136 2.56 34.61 38.32
N VAL A 137 1.45 33.94 38.06
CA VAL A 137 0.71 33.19 39.05
C VAL A 137 0.55 31.77 38.52
N VAL A 138 1.14 30.82 39.26
CA VAL A 138 1.16 29.41 38.88
C VAL A 138 0.68 28.55 40.04
N GLY A 139 0.38 27.29 39.73
CA GLY A 139 0.04 26.28 40.71
C GLY A 139 -0.34 24.98 40.04
N HIS A 140 -0.22 23.89 40.78
CA HIS A 140 -0.65 22.56 40.37
C HIS A 140 -1.80 22.09 41.27
N SER A 141 -2.75 21.32 40.73
CA SER A 141 -3.83 20.70 41.52
C SER A 141 -4.63 21.72 42.35
N LEU A 142 -4.74 21.56 43.67
CA LEU A 142 -5.40 22.51 44.56
C LEU A 142 -4.78 23.93 44.50
N GLY A 143 -3.48 24.04 44.25
CA GLY A 143 -2.81 25.32 44.04
C GLY A 143 -3.24 26.01 42.73
N ALA A 144 -3.47 25.23 41.67
CA ALA A 144 -4.04 25.71 40.43
C ALA A 144 -5.47 26.26 40.61
N ALA A 145 -6.26 25.67 41.51
CA ALA A 145 -7.57 26.20 41.87
C ALA A 145 -7.47 27.57 42.56
N ALA A 146 -6.49 27.77 43.45
CA ALA A 146 -6.23 29.07 44.07
C ALA A 146 -5.89 30.14 43.02
N ALA A 147 -5.02 29.82 42.07
CA ALA A 147 -4.68 30.72 40.96
C ALA A 147 -5.91 31.07 40.08
N ASN A 148 -6.76 30.09 39.76
CA ASN A 148 -8.00 30.32 39.01
C ASN A 148 -8.98 31.22 39.79
N ILE A 149 -9.10 31.05 41.11
CA ILE A 149 -9.93 31.91 41.95
C ILE A 149 -9.34 33.32 42.03
N LEU A 150 -8.02 33.46 42.22
CA LEU A 150 -7.33 34.75 42.24
C LEU A 150 -7.59 35.50 40.93
N ARG A 151 -7.52 34.83 39.78
CA ARG A 151 -7.85 35.45 38.49
C ARG A 151 -9.24 36.07 38.51
N SER A 152 -10.24 35.41 39.10
CA SER A 152 -11.62 35.91 39.17
C SER A 152 -11.80 37.19 40.01
N VAL A 153 -10.88 37.46 40.95
CA VAL A 153 -10.93 38.63 41.84
C VAL A 153 -9.80 39.65 41.61
N SER A 154 -8.84 39.32 40.75
CA SER A 154 -7.60 40.08 40.51
C SER A 154 -7.77 41.54 40.07
N SER A 155 -8.93 41.91 39.51
CA SER A 155 -9.24 43.29 39.11
C SER A 155 -9.86 44.14 40.23
N THR A 156 -10.32 43.51 41.31
CA THR A 156 -11.05 44.18 42.41
C THR A 156 -10.33 44.08 43.75
N GLU A 157 -9.54 43.03 43.96
CA GLU A 157 -8.77 42.80 45.19
C GLU A 157 -7.29 43.15 44.98
N PHE A 158 -6.55 43.33 46.09
CA PHE A 158 -5.10 43.62 46.10
C PHE A 158 -4.73 44.81 45.19
N ASP A 159 -5.53 45.88 45.22
CA ASP A 159 -5.38 47.09 44.41
C ASP A 159 -5.25 46.88 42.89
N GLY A 160 -5.68 45.72 42.38
CA GLY A 160 -5.60 45.38 40.96
C GLY A 160 -4.21 44.97 40.48
N VAL A 161 -3.25 44.74 41.39
CA VAL A 161 -1.85 44.43 41.03
C VAL A 161 -1.74 43.16 40.18
N PHE A 162 -2.60 42.16 40.43
CA PHE A 162 -2.60 40.90 39.70
C PHE A 162 -3.42 40.91 38.41
N ASP A 163 -4.12 42.00 38.04
CA ASP A 163 -5.03 41.99 36.88
C ASP A 163 -4.31 41.75 35.54
N ASN A 164 -3.06 42.23 35.44
CA ASN A 164 -2.18 42.01 34.28
C ASN A 164 -1.14 40.90 34.49
N ALA A 165 -1.28 40.08 35.55
CA ALA A 165 -0.37 38.97 35.77
C ALA A 165 -0.59 37.85 34.73
N ASN A 166 0.46 37.08 34.45
CA ASN A 166 0.36 35.87 33.62
C ASN A 166 -0.11 34.71 34.50
N PHE A 167 -1.31 34.19 34.24
CA PHE A 167 -1.82 33.01 34.94
C PHE A 167 -1.59 31.77 34.08
N LEU A 168 -0.75 30.85 34.56
CA LEU A 168 -0.53 29.53 33.95
C LEU A 168 -0.64 28.47 35.03
N THR A 169 -1.61 27.59 34.91
CA THR A 169 -1.92 26.60 35.95
C THR A 169 -1.93 25.20 35.38
N VAL A 170 -1.63 24.20 36.21
CA VAL A 170 -1.54 22.80 35.81
C VAL A 170 -2.54 21.96 36.60
N ALA A 171 -3.28 21.07 35.94
CA ALA A 171 -4.22 20.15 36.57
C ALA A 171 -5.27 20.84 37.47
N SER A 172 -5.80 21.99 37.05
CA SER A 172 -6.76 22.73 37.88
C SER A 172 -8.10 22.00 37.99
N PRO A 173 -8.63 21.74 39.20
CA PRO A 173 -9.98 21.22 39.35
C PRO A 173 -11.07 22.25 39.11
N LYS A 174 -10.73 23.55 39.06
CA LYS A 174 -11.69 24.63 38.84
C LYS A 174 -11.19 25.52 37.71
N ILE A 175 -11.98 25.60 36.65
CA ILE A 175 -11.63 26.40 35.47
C ILE A 175 -12.31 27.76 35.54
N SER A 176 -11.50 28.81 35.44
CA SER A 176 -11.97 30.15 35.12
C SER A 176 -12.21 30.25 33.63
N SER A 177 -13.38 30.73 33.20
CA SER A 177 -13.68 30.99 31.79
C SER A 177 -13.01 32.27 31.23
N SER A 178 -12.08 32.87 31.99
CA SER A 178 -11.34 34.05 31.53
C SER A 178 -10.34 33.67 30.43
N PRO A 179 -10.26 34.41 29.32
CA PRO A 179 -9.24 34.17 28.30
C PRO A 179 -7.83 34.60 28.75
N SER A 180 -7.68 35.20 29.93
CA SER A 180 -6.40 35.68 30.48
C SER A 180 -5.75 34.68 31.44
N ILE A 181 -6.07 33.39 31.30
CA ILE A 181 -5.44 32.29 32.03
C ILE A 181 -5.29 31.10 31.08
N LEU A 182 -4.14 30.42 31.17
CA LEU A 182 -3.89 29.14 30.53
C LEU A 182 -3.94 28.03 31.60
N ASN A 183 -4.82 27.06 31.42
CA ASN A 183 -4.95 25.86 32.23
C ASN A 183 -4.44 24.67 31.42
N VAL A 184 -3.26 24.16 31.75
CA VAL A 184 -2.72 22.93 31.17
C VAL A 184 -3.25 21.75 31.98
N GLY A 185 -3.66 20.68 31.32
CA GLY A 185 -4.21 19.50 31.97
C GLY A 185 -4.26 18.32 31.00
N PHE A 186 -4.16 17.11 31.53
CA PHE A 186 -4.47 15.90 30.80
C PHE A 186 -5.97 15.58 30.94
N GLU A 187 -6.61 15.08 29.89
CA GLU A 187 -8.02 14.71 29.97
C GLU A 187 -8.29 13.48 30.84
N ASN A 188 -7.31 12.57 30.91
CA ASN A 188 -7.33 11.40 31.78
C ASN A 188 -6.82 11.70 33.21
N ASP A 189 -6.55 12.98 33.53
CA ASP A 189 -6.36 13.43 34.90
C ASP A 189 -7.73 13.70 35.56
N TRP A 190 -8.10 12.86 36.51
CA TRP A 190 -9.40 12.94 37.19
C TRP A 190 -9.61 14.23 38.01
N VAL A 191 -8.53 14.92 38.38
CA VAL A 191 -8.59 16.21 39.09
C VAL A 191 -8.86 17.35 38.12
N PHE A 192 -8.32 17.29 36.91
CA PHE A 192 -8.48 18.36 35.92
C PHE A 192 -9.98 18.56 35.59
N LYS A 193 -10.43 19.82 35.62
CA LYS A 193 -11.82 20.23 35.35
C LYS A 193 -12.91 19.59 36.24
N ALA A 194 -12.56 19.08 37.43
CA ALA A 194 -13.51 18.40 38.32
C ALA A 194 -14.72 19.25 38.80
N ILE A 195 -14.67 20.58 38.74
CA ILE A 195 -15.68 21.52 39.25
C ILE A 195 -16.10 22.54 38.17
N PRO A 196 -17.42 22.73 37.88
CA PRO A 196 -18.61 22.27 38.64
C PRO A 196 -19.29 21.04 38.00
N ARG A 197 -18.89 19.80 38.34
CA ARG A 197 -19.53 18.59 37.77
C ARG A 197 -20.98 18.40 38.27
N SER A 198 -21.98 18.59 37.41
CA SER A 198 -23.38 18.18 37.63
C SER A 198 -23.79 16.90 36.88
N THR A 199 -22.92 16.37 36.02
CA THR A 199 -23.12 15.12 35.27
C THR A 199 -21.81 14.34 35.20
N PRO A 200 -21.84 12.99 35.15
CA PRO A 200 -20.63 12.19 35.00
C PRO A 200 -20.08 12.35 33.58
N PHE A 201 -18.78 12.63 33.45
CA PHE A 201 -17.96 12.40 32.25
C PHE A 201 -18.43 13.06 30.94
N VAL A 202 -18.30 14.39 30.86
CA VAL A 202 -18.23 15.08 29.55
C VAL A 202 -16.94 15.90 29.57
N ASN A 203 -16.02 15.59 28.66
CA ASN A 203 -14.87 16.44 28.38
C ASN A 203 -15.45 17.77 27.88
N SER A 204 -15.40 18.81 28.71
CA SER A 204 -15.98 20.10 28.34
C SER A 204 -14.85 21.02 27.92
N ASP A 205 -14.98 21.56 26.71
CA ASP A 205 -13.98 22.45 26.15
C ASP A 205 -14.07 23.85 26.74
N PHE A 206 -12.92 24.41 27.10
CA PHE A 206 -12.80 25.81 27.46
C PHE A 206 -11.65 26.45 26.68
N PHE A 207 -11.88 27.68 26.18
CA PHE A 207 -10.83 28.44 25.50
C PHE A 207 -9.53 28.62 26.33
N SER A 208 -9.64 28.54 27.66
CA SER A 208 -8.52 28.65 28.59
C SER A 208 -7.78 27.33 28.85
N THR A 209 -8.26 26.18 28.38
CA THR A 209 -7.74 24.84 28.71
C THR A 209 -7.09 24.15 27.52
N THR A 210 -6.15 23.24 27.79
CA THR A 210 -5.72 22.22 26.81
C THR A 210 -6.59 21.00 27.02
N ASP A 211 -7.60 20.79 26.19
CA ASP A 211 -8.70 19.88 26.52
C ASP A 211 -8.45 18.43 26.13
N ASN A 212 -7.55 18.17 25.16
CA ASN A 212 -7.38 16.87 24.51
C ASN A 212 -5.93 16.36 24.58
N ILE A 213 -5.21 16.66 25.67
CA ILE A 213 -3.90 16.04 25.93
C ILE A 213 -4.14 14.78 26.76
N VAL A 214 -3.67 13.62 26.31
CA VAL A 214 -3.72 12.35 27.02
C VAL A 214 -2.30 12.01 27.49
N LEU A 215 -2.14 11.67 28.77
CA LEU A 215 -0.93 10.99 29.23
C LEU A 215 -1.17 9.48 29.12
N PHE A 216 -0.56 8.83 28.14
CA PHE A 216 -0.75 7.40 27.90
C PHE A 216 0.21 6.58 28.77
N ASP A 217 -0.16 6.40 30.04
CA ASP A 217 0.60 5.65 31.04
C ASP A 217 0.09 4.20 31.20
N ASP A 218 0.74 3.43 32.08
CA ASP A 218 0.37 2.03 32.35
C ASP A 218 -1.10 1.88 32.78
N ASP A 219 -1.63 2.83 33.56
CA ASP A 219 -3.02 2.79 34.03
C ASP A 219 -3.99 2.99 32.85
N TYR A 220 -3.75 3.99 32.00
CA TYR A 220 -4.59 4.26 30.82
C TYR A 220 -4.46 3.16 29.75
N SER A 221 -3.28 2.53 29.65
CA SER A 221 -3.04 1.43 28.69
C SER A 221 -3.88 0.18 28.99
N ASP A 222 -4.23 -0.10 30.26
CA ASP A 222 -5.01 -1.28 30.66
C ASP A 222 -6.39 -1.33 29.97
N GLU A 223 -6.73 -2.44 29.32
CA GLU A 223 -8.05 -2.69 28.73
C GLU A 223 -9.19 -2.65 29.77
N ASN A 224 -8.86 -2.95 31.04
CA ASN A 224 -9.79 -2.94 32.17
C ASN A 224 -9.73 -1.63 32.95
N TRP A 225 -9.07 -0.59 32.42
CA TRP A 225 -9.02 0.71 33.05
C TRP A 225 -10.46 1.18 33.37
N PRO A 226 -10.78 1.47 34.64
CA PRO A 226 -12.16 1.65 35.07
C PRO A 226 -12.75 3.02 34.66
N GLY A 227 -12.06 3.78 33.80
CA GLY A 227 -12.31 5.18 33.54
C GLY A 227 -11.89 6.06 34.71
N LEU A 228 -12.27 7.34 34.66
CA LEU A 228 -12.01 8.30 35.75
C LEU A 228 -12.81 7.93 37.03
N VAL A 229 -12.27 7.04 37.86
CA VAL A 229 -12.84 6.66 39.16
C VAL A 229 -12.13 7.43 40.26
N PHE A 230 -12.90 8.18 41.06
CA PHE A 230 -12.37 8.88 42.23
C PHE A 230 -11.75 7.89 43.22
N GLY A 231 -10.42 7.82 43.28
CA GLY A 231 -9.71 6.86 44.10
C GLY A 231 -8.18 7.02 44.05
N PRO A 232 -7.44 6.40 44.99
CA PRO A 232 -5.98 6.51 45.08
C PRO A 232 -5.22 5.65 44.04
N SER A 233 -5.92 5.06 43.07
CA SER A 233 -5.35 4.16 42.06
C SER A 233 -4.94 4.87 40.76
N ASP A 234 -5.60 5.96 40.35
CA ASP A 234 -5.18 6.80 39.20
C ASP A 234 -4.46 8.04 39.74
N VAL A 235 -3.14 7.98 39.91
CA VAL A 235 -2.35 9.13 40.41
C VAL A 235 -1.18 9.52 39.51
N SER A 236 -0.82 8.71 38.52
CA SER A 236 0.25 8.99 37.56
C SER A 236 -0.09 10.17 36.64
N SER A 237 -1.29 10.18 36.04
CA SER A 237 -1.76 11.31 35.21
C SER A 237 -1.96 12.62 36.00
N HIS A 238 -2.01 12.56 37.33
CA HIS A 238 -2.06 13.76 38.17
C HIS A 238 -0.69 14.17 38.73
N ASP A 239 0.38 13.45 38.41
CA ASP A 239 1.71 13.76 38.93
C ASP A 239 2.32 14.99 38.24
N SER A 240 2.86 15.91 39.03
CA SER A 240 3.39 17.17 38.50
C SER A 240 4.66 16.99 37.67
N SER A 241 5.44 15.93 37.87
CA SER A 241 6.60 15.61 37.02
C SER A 241 6.16 15.28 35.59
N GLY A 242 5.12 14.44 35.45
CA GLY A 242 4.59 14.01 34.15
C GLY A 242 4.14 15.20 33.30
N TYR A 243 3.53 16.21 33.91
CA TYR A 243 3.19 17.46 33.23
C TYR A 243 4.40 18.25 32.72
N ILE A 244 5.49 18.30 33.49
CA ILE A 244 6.72 19.00 33.07
C ILE A 244 7.31 18.30 31.84
N GLU A 245 7.44 16.97 31.93
CA GLU A 245 8.00 16.15 30.87
C GLU A 245 7.15 16.21 29.60
N ALA A 246 5.83 16.06 29.71
CA ALA A 246 4.92 16.15 28.57
C ALA A 246 4.98 17.52 27.89
N VAL A 247 4.96 18.61 28.65
CA VAL A 247 5.08 19.97 28.08
C VAL A 247 6.43 20.16 27.39
N GLN A 248 7.52 19.62 27.95
CA GLN A 248 8.84 19.69 27.32
C GLN A 248 8.89 18.91 26.00
N ARG A 249 8.35 17.70 25.96
CA ARG A 249 8.30 16.88 24.74
C ARG A 249 7.41 17.51 23.66
N ILE A 250 6.21 17.95 24.01
CA ILE A 250 5.31 18.67 23.09
C ILE A 250 5.98 19.91 22.49
N LEU A 251 6.77 20.66 23.28
CA LEU A 251 7.49 21.84 22.79
C LEU A 251 8.73 21.51 21.93
N SER A 252 9.30 20.32 22.12
CA SER A 252 10.47 19.85 21.37
C SER A 252 10.08 19.14 20.07
N SER A 253 8.82 18.73 19.96
CA SER A 253 8.25 18.08 18.78
C SER A 253 8.44 18.92 17.51
N SER A 254 8.83 18.25 16.43
CA SER A 254 8.88 18.82 15.09
C SER A 254 7.50 19.34 14.63
N PHE A 255 6.42 18.71 15.10
CA PHE A 255 5.02 19.07 14.81
C PHE A 255 4.43 20.17 15.70
N TYR A 256 5.19 20.73 16.66
CA TYR A 256 4.69 21.73 17.61
C TYR A 256 4.00 22.93 16.95
N SER A 257 4.45 23.33 15.76
CA SER A 257 3.91 24.48 15.04
C SER A 257 2.48 24.27 14.52
N GLU A 258 2.06 23.01 14.42
CA GLU A 258 0.77 22.54 13.89
C GLU A 258 -0.23 22.29 15.02
N MET A 259 0.26 21.97 16.21
CA MET A 259 -0.56 21.76 17.41
C MET A 259 -1.27 23.02 17.85
N THR A 260 -2.60 22.96 17.94
CA THR A 260 -3.45 24.03 18.46
C THR A 260 -3.92 23.74 19.89
N ARG A 261 -4.66 24.67 20.51
CA ARG A 261 -5.16 24.54 21.89
C ARG A 261 -6.01 23.27 22.10
N ASP A 262 -6.75 22.87 21.06
CA ASP A 262 -7.71 21.75 21.08
C ASP A 262 -7.23 20.55 20.24
N SER A 263 -5.97 20.54 19.81
CA SER A 263 -5.41 19.36 19.13
C SER A 263 -5.41 18.16 20.08
N VAL A 264 -5.72 16.98 19.53
CA VAL A 264 -5.57 15.71 20.24
C VAL A 264 -4.09 15.39 20.32
N ILE A 265 -3.54 15.24 21.51
CA ILE A 265 -2.12 14.94 21.72
C ILE A 265 -2.01 13.77 22.70
N VAL A 266 -1.45 12.67 22.24
CA VAL A 266 -1.18 11.47 23.04
C VAL A 266 0.29 11.46 23.40
N VAL A 267 0.61 11.65 24.67
CA VAL A 267 1.98 11.65 25.18
C VAL A 267 2.31 10.28 25.77
N VAL A 268 3.28 9.58 25.19
CA VAL A 268 3.64 8.22 25.56
C VAL A 268 4.34 8.19 26.93
N SER A 269 3.89 7.31 27.84
CA SER A 269 4.46 7.14 29.18
C SER A 269 4.40 5.67 29.65
N THR A 270 4.42 4.72 28.73
CA THR A 270 4.33 3.27 28.97
C THR A 270 5.18 2.50 27.97
N ASP A 271 5.53 1.24 28.29
CA ASP A 271 6.17 0.31 27.35
C ASP A 271 5.15 -0.57 26.59
N ASN A 272 3.85 -0.40 26.86
CA ASN A 272 2.78 -1.08 26.13
C ASN A 272 2.49 -0.37 24.80
N GLN A 273 1.84 -1.07 23.86
CA GLN A 273 1.35 -0.46 22.63
C GLN A 273 0.40 0.72 22.92
N VAL A 274 0.66 1.85 22.26
CA VAL A 274 -0.06 3.10 22.40
C VAL A 274 -1.07 3.25 21.26
N SER A 275 -2.28 3.70 21.58
CA SER A 275 -3.31 4.09 20.61
C SER A 275 -4.29 5.07 21.23
N ASP A 276 -4.99 5.88 20.44
CA ASP A 276 -6.13 6.64 20.96
C ASP A 276 -7.28 5.65 21.29
N LYS A 277 -7.80 5.66 22.52
CA LYS A 277 -8.74 4.64 23.02
C LYS A 277 -10.19 5.14 23.02
N ASP A 278 -11.12 4.29 22.58
CA ASP A 278 -12.57 4.53 22.74
C ASP A 278 -12.98 4.33 24.22
N VAL A 279 -12.78 5.36 25.02
CA VAL A 279 -13.15 5.39 26.44
C VAL A 279 -14.15 6.51 26.69
N THR A 280 -15.05 6.31 27.67
CA THR A 280 -16.09 7.30 28.02
C THR A 280 -15.57 8.67 28.49
N THR A 281 -14.26 8.80 28.65
CA THR A 281 -13.57 10.01 29.12
C THR A 281 -13.00 10.84 27.98
N SER A 282 -12.86 10.23 26.79
CA SER A 282 -12.45 10.87 25.55
C SER A 282 -13.66 10.98 24.62
N ASP A 283 -13.78 12.10 23.90
CA ASP A 283 -14.76 12.30 22.83
C ASP A 283 -14.10 12.55 21.47
N HIS A 284 -12.77 12.38 21.40
CA HIS A 284 -11.97 12.57 20.20
C HIS A 284 -11.55 11.26 19.53
N PHE A 285 -11.88 10.09 20.10
CA PHE A 285 -11.57 8.79 19.50
C PHE A 285 -11.92 8.75 18.01
N GLY A 286 -10.93 8.40 17.19
CA GLY A 286 -11.06 8.39 15.73
C GLY A 286 -11.02 9.78 15.09
N SER A 287 -10.33 10.73 15.72
CA SER A 287 -9.92 12.02 15.14
C SER A 287 -8.41 12.01 14.88
N SER A 288 -7.94 12.89 14.00
CA SER A 288 -6.51 13.18 13.84
C SER A 288 -5.83 13.56 15.16
N ALA A 289 -4.70 12.93 15.45
CA ALA A 289 -3.95 13.07 16.68
C ALA A 289 -2.45 13.26 16.44
N PHE A 290 -1.79 13.83 17.45
CA PHE A 290 -0.34 13.91 17.55
C PHE A 290 0.13 12.91 18.61
N PHE A 291 0.90 11.90 18.22
CA PHE A 291 1.52 10.94 19.12
C PHE A 291 2.97 11.36 19.37
N ILE A 292 3.32 11.53 20.65
CA ILE A 292 4.60 12.08 21.10
C ILE A 292 5.31 11.02 21.95
N GLY A 293 6.27 10.34 21.34
CA GLY A 293 7.08 9.26 21.90
C GLY A 293 8.07 9.70 22.98
N ARG A 294 8.99 8.81 23.34
CA ARG A 294 10.00 8.93 24.39
C ARG A 294 11.40 8.76 23.77
N ASP A 295 12.43 9.10 24.54
CA ASP A 295 13.80 8.71 24.17
C ASP A 295 14.08 7.22 24.52
N GLN A 296 13.10 6.34 24.26
CA GLN A 296 13.14 4.87 24.40
C GLN A 296 12.25 4.22 23.33
N ALA A 297 12.50 2.95 23.03
CA ALA A 297 11.68 2.16 22.12
C ALA A 297 10.18 2.22 22.50
N ASP A 298 9.37 2.69 21.56
CA ASP A 298 7.93 2.83 21.63
C ASP A 298 7.22 1.97 20.58
N ASP A 299 5.99 1.54 20.88
CA ASP A 299 5.10 0.84 19.95
C ASP A 299 3.82 1.67 19.83
N ILE A 300 3.65 2.36 18.70
CA ILE A 300 2.59 3.36 18.49
C ILE A 300 1.73 2.95 17.30
N LEU A 301 0.43 2.86 17.54
CA LEU A 301 -0.61 2.63 16.54
C LEU A 301 -1.56 3.85 16.48
N GLY A 302 -1.57 4.52 15.34
CA GLY A 302 -2.51 5.57 15.00
C GLY A 302 -3.92 5.05 14.73
N GLY A 303 -4.79 5.97 14.30
CA GLY A 303 -6.20 5.78 14.09
C GLY A 303 -6.57 5.50 12.63
N GLN A 304 -7.78 5.93 12.23
CA GLN A 304 -8.28 5.78 10.86
C GLN A 304 -8.28 7.12 10.08
N ASN A 305 -7.66 8.16 10.62
CA ASN A 305 -7.55 9.46 9.96
C ASN A 305 -6.10 9.94 10.09
N VAL A 306 -5.76 10.98 9.31
CA VAL A 306 -4.44 11.62 9.29
C VAL A 306 -3.90 11.88 10.70
N ASP A 307 -2.86 11.17 11.07
CA ASP A 307 -2.15 11.25 12.35
C ASP A 307 -0.71 11.73 12.15
N TYR A 308 -0.13 12.24 13.23
CA TYR A 308 1.26 12.72 13.29
C TYR A 308 1.97 11.97 14.39
N ILE A 309 2.93 11.12 14.03
CA ILE A 309 3.58 10.21 14.98
C ILE A 309 5.08 10.54 15.02
N GLU A 310 5.59 10.82 16.21
CA GLU A 310 7.02 11.10 16.46
C GLU A 310 7.55 10.15 17.54
N GLY A 311 8.50 9.28 17.18
CA GLY A 311 9.13 8.31 18.08
C GLY A 311 10.19 8.93 19.01
N PHE A 312 11.02 9.82 18.45
CA PHE A 312 12.19 10.47 19.05
C PHE A 312 13.47 9.65 19.04
N ALA A 313 13.74 8.86 20.08
CA ALA A 313 14.99 8.11 20.14
C ALA A 313 14.72 6.74 20.71
N GLY A 314 15.39 5.71 20.22
CA GLY A 314 14.99 4.34 20.50
C GLY A 314 14.66 3.65 19.20
N ASP A 315 14.49 2.33 19.26
CA ASP A 315 14.09 1.55 18.10
C ASP A 315 12.55 1.46 18.12
N ASP A 316 11.88 2.38 17.43
CA ASP A 316 10.44 2.60 17.53
C ASP A 316 9.66 1.80 16.49
N SER A 317 8.47 1.32 16.84
CA SER A 317 7.52 0.66 15.92
C SER A 317 6.32 1.57 15.71
N LEU A 318 6.23 2.17 14.52
CA LEU A 318 5.25 3.20 14.20
C LEU A 318 4.29 2.69 13.11
N ASN A 319 3.00 2.61 13.43
CA ASN A 319 1.94 2.33 12.46
C ASN A 319 0.95 3.50 12.45
N GLY A 320 0.83 4.20 11.32
CA GLY A 320 -0.10 5.32 11.16
C GLY A 320 -1.57 4.90 11.28
N GLY A 321 -1.87 3.66 10.93
CA GLY A 321 -3.23 3.17 10.76
C GLY A 321 -3.76 3.59 9.40
N GLY A 322 -5.04 3.92 9.31
CA GLY A 322 -5.62 4.43 8.07
C GLY A 322 -5.50 5.94 7.98
N GLY A 323 -5.28 6.49 6.79
CA GLY A 323 -5.09 7.93 6.62
C GLY A 323 -3.89 8.18 5.71
N ASP A 324 -3.59 9.45 5.44
CA ASP A 324 -2.28 9.83 4.89
C ASP A 324 -1.49 10.42 6.06
N ASP A 325 -0.77 9.57 6.78
CA ASP A 325 -0.17 9.91 8.07
C ASP A 325 1.22 10.53 7.91
N THR A 326 1.72 11.22 8.94
CA THR A 326 3.06 11.79 8.95
C THR A 326 3.87 11.18 10.10
N LEU A 327 4.91 10.42 9.74
CA LEU A 327 5.69 9.60 10.65
C LEU A 327 7.14 10.12 10.75
N SER A 328 7.66 10.19 11.97
CA SER A 328 9.04 10.52 12.30
C SER A 328 9.55 9.46 13.27
N GLY A 329 10.50 8.64 12.84
CA GLY A 329 11.12 7.62 13.71
C GLY A 329 12.02 8.29 14.74
N GLY A 330 12.87 9.20 14.27
CA GLY A 330 13.89 9.85 15.05
C GLY A 330 15.21 9.08 14.98
N SER A 331 15.93 8.94 16.09
CA SER A 331 17.21 8.24 16.12
C SER A 331 17.07 6.82 16.64
N GLY A 332 17.48 5.84 15.85
CA GLY A 332 17.39 4.43 16.21
C GLY A 332 17.31 3.57 14.97
N VAL A 333 16.90 2.33 15.12
CA VAL A 333 16.46 1.51 13.98
C VAL A 333 14.95 1.37 14.08
N ASP A 334 14.25 2.23 13.33
CA ASP A 334 12.80 2.35 13.44
C ASP A 334 12.08 1.43 12.43
N LEU A 335 10.87 1.00 12.78
CA LEU A 335 9.99 0.19 11.95
C LEU A 335 8.70 0.94 11.65
N PHE A 336 8.55 1.41 10.41
CA PHE A 336 7.30 1.94 9.86
C PHE A 336 6.45 0.77 9.36
N LEU A 337 5.33 0.49 10.02
CA LEU A 337 4.55 -0.73 9.84
C LEU A 337 3.13 -0.42 9.37
N GLY A 338 2.61 -1.18 8.42
CA GLY A 338 1.20 -1.11 8.05
C GLY A 338 0.83 -2.13 7.00
N THR A 339 -0.46 -2.33 6.77
CA THR A 339 -0.95 -2.99 5.56
C THR A 339 -0.69 -2.10 4.34
N PRO A 340 -0.70 -2.65 3.12
CA PRO A 340 -0.57 -1.88 1.88
C PRO A 340 -1.41 -0.60 1.81
N GLY A 341 -2.65 -0.66 2.29
CA GLY A 341 -3.58 0.47 2.25
C GLY A 341 -3.41 1.48 3.38
N GLU A 342 -2.74 1.08 4.46
CA GLU A 342 -2.38 1.96 5.56
C GLU A 342 -1.11 2.75 5.21
N LEU A 343 -0.14 2.11 4.55
CA LEU A 343 1.10 2.76 4.11
C LEU A 343 0.94 3.66 2.87
N ASP A 344 -0.11 3.47 2.07
CA ASP A 344 -0.30 4.23 0.83
C ASP A 344 -0.75 5.68 1.13
N GLY A 345 0.10 6.65 0.80
CA GLY A 345 -0.14 8.07 1.06
C GLY A 345 0.66 8.63 2.25
N ASP A 346 1.12 7.76 3.15
CA ASP A 346 1.91 8.14 4.33
C ASP A 346 3.18 8.91 3.97
N THR A 347 3.66 9.74 4.89
CA THR A 347 4.87 10.53 4.77
C THR A 347 5.84 10.22 5.89
N ILE A 348 7.00 9.65 5.54
CA ILE A 348 8.14 9.51 6.46
C ILE A 348 9.01 10.75 6.35
N THR A 349 9.29 11.38 7.49
CA THR A 349 9.92 12.72 7.52
C THR A 349 11.43 12.69 7.69
N ASP A 350 11.99 11.60 8.19
CA ASP A 350 13.36 11.53 8.69
C ASP A 350 14.08 10.19 8.39
N LEU A 351 13.64 9.44 7.37
CA LEU A 351 14.18 8.13 7.01
C LEU A 351 15.72 8.05 7.11
N GLU A 352 16.24 7.14 7.94
CA GLU A 352 17.67 6.91 8.18
C GLU A 352 18.16 5.55 7.67
N ILE A 353 19.48 5.35 7.59
CA ILE A 353 20.07 4.04 7.27
C ILE A 353 19.88 3.12 8.48
N GLY A 354 19.28 1.95 8.24
CA GLY A 354 18.92 0.98 9.28
C GLY A 354 17.42 0.84 9.45
N ASP A 355 16.66 1.91 9.18
CA ASP A 355 15.20 1.93 9.27
C ASP A 355 14.55 0.86 8.40
N ARG A 356 13.34 0.49 8.78
CA ARG A 356 12.60 -0.63 8.22
C ARG A 356 11.18 -0.22 7.86
N ILE A 357 10.70 -0.73 6.73
CA ILE A 357 9.31 -0.62 6.30
C ILE A 357 8.71 -2.02 6.31
N GLY A 358 7.78 -2.24 7.23
CA GLY A 358 7.05 -3.50 7.39
C GLY A 358 5.74 -3.46 6.62
N ILE A 359 5.59 -4.36 5.64
CA ILE A 359 4.39 -4.47 4.81
C ILE A 359 3.61 -5.69 5.29
N SER A 360 2.61 -5.45 6.13
CA SER A 360 1.78 -6.50 6.75
C SER A 360 0.90 -7.20 5.71
N GLY A 361 0.80 -8.52 5.84
CA GLY A 361 -0.10 -9.37 5.05
C GLY A 361 0.34 -9.67 3.61
N GLU A 362 1.33 -8.95 3.07
CA GLU A 362 1.73 -9.07 1.66
C GLU A 362 3.22 -9.41 1.49
N THR A 363 3.51 -10.26 0.51
CA THR A 363 4.90 -10.63 0.16
C THR A 363 5.39 -9.76 -0.98
N VAL A 364 6.46 -9.01 -0.71
CA VAL A 364 7.14 -8.13 -1.67
C VAL A 364 8.52 -8.70 -2.00
N THR A 365 8.91 -8.61 -3.26
CA THR A 365 10.24 -9.00 -3.77
C THR A 365 11.08 -7.78 -4.13
N GLN A 366 12.39 -7.98 -4.32
CA GLN A 366 13.31 -6.87 -4.61
C GLN A 366 12.96 -6.11 -5.90
N SER A 367 12.31 -6.75 -6.87
CA SER A 367 11.90 -6.11 -8.14
C SER A 367 10.67 -5.22 -8.01
N ASP A 368 9.92 -5.35 -6.92
CA ASP A 368 8.67 -4.61 -6.73
C ASP A 368 8.93 -3.22 -6.14
N VAL A 369 10.11 -3.02 -5.54
CA VAL A 369 10.43 -1.84 -4.74
C VAL A 369 11.36 -0.89 -5.51
N ALA A 370 11.01 0.39 -5.51
CA ALA A 370 11.85 1.47 -5.99
C ALA A 370 11.97 2.57 -4.94
N LEU A 371 13.19 3.00 -4.65
CA LEU A 371 13.45 4.20 -3.85
C LEU A 371 13.65 5.39 -4.79
N LEU A 372 12.66 6.27 -4.82
CA LEU A 372 12.66 7.49 -5.62
C LEU A 372 13.09 8.69 -4.76
N SER A 373 13.35 9.83 -5.41
CA SER A 373 13.93 11.01 -4.73
C SER A 373 13.07 11.57 -3.58
N ASN A 374 11.77 11.24 -3.56
CA ASN A 374 10.78 11.76 -2.63
C ASN A 374 9.74 10.72 -2.21
N ARG A 375 9.89 9.45 -2.60
CA ARG A 375 8.94 8.39 -2.22
C ARG A 375 9.56 7.00 -2.33
N ILE A 376 9.03 6.07 -1.55
CA ILE A 376 9.16 4.63 -1.78
C ILE A 376 7.97 4.20 -2.62
N SER A 377 8.25 3.57 -3.76
CA SER A 377 7.27 2.97 -4.65
C SER A 377 7.30 1.47 -4.47
N ILE A 378 6.16 0.85 -4.21
CA ILE A 378 6.02 -0.60 -4.18
C ILE A 378 4.97 -0.98 -5.21
N ASN A 379 5.40 -1.62 -6.29
CA ASN A 379 4.52 -2.08 -7.36
C ASN A 379 3.65 -3.24 -6.85
N ALA A 380 2.34 -3.05 -6.95
CA ALA A 380 1.37 -4.10 -6.67
C ALA A 380 1.31 -5.03 -7.89
N ASP A 381 2.23 -6.00 -7.95
CA ASP A 381 2.20 -7.05 -8.96
C ASP A 381 0.96 -7.97 -8.75
N SER A 382 0.79 -8.97 -9.62
CA SER A 382 -0.37 -9.88 -9.56
C SER A 382 -0.53 -10.70 -8.26
N GLY A 383 0.39 -10.57 -7.30
CA GLY A 383 0.29 -11.12 -5.95
C GLY A 383 -0.50 -10.27 -4.96
N PHE A 384 -0.66 -8.95 -5.20
CA PHE A 384 -1.44 -8.08 -4.30
C PHE A 384 -2.93 -8.37 -4.40
N SER A 385 -3.53 -8.77 -3.29
CA SER A 385 -4.93 -9.18 -3.23
C SER A 385 -5.89 -7.99 -3.24
N GLY A 386 -6.05 -7.37 -4.42
CA GLY A 386 -7.23 -6.63 -4.89
C GLY A 386 -7.93 -5.69 -3.89
N LEU A 387 -7.51 -4.42 -3.87
CA LEU A 387 -8.32 -3.23 -3.54
C LEU A 387 -7.52 -1.91 -3.69
N PHE A 388 -6.20 -1.97 -3.72
CA PHE A 388 -5.30 -0.81 -3.82
C PHE A 388 -4.88 -0.56 -5.28
N GLY A 389 -4.36 0.64 -5.58
CA GLY A 389 -3.84 0.97 -6.91
C GLY A 389 -2.78 -0.03 -7.39
N SER A 390 -2.30 0.10 -8.63
CA SER A 390 -1.21 -0.74 -9.13
C SER A 390 0.15 -0.46 -8.46
N GLU A 391 0.21 0.53 -7.57
CA GLU A 391 1.41 1.00 -6.87
C GLU A 391 1.00 1.56 -5.50
N ILE A 392 1.78 1.25 -4.46
CA ILE A 392 1.73 1.88 -3.13
C ILE A 392 2.84 2.92 -3.08
N SER A 393 2.52 4.10 -2.57
CA SER A 393 3.46 5.21 -2.46
C SER A 393 3.58 5.71 -1.03
N ILE A 394 4.78 5.57 -0.44
CA ILE A 394 5.12 6.20 0.83
C ILE A 394 5.98 7.43 0.53
N ASN A 395 5.49 8.61 0.83
CA ASN A 395 6.19 9.87 0.61
C ASN A 395 7.38 10.03 1.57
N LEU A 396 8.43 10.70 1.12
CA LEU A 396 9.63 11.00 1.88
C LEU A 396 9.91 12.50 1.86
N THR A 397 10.18 13.08 3.04
CA THR A 397 10.67 14.47 3.13
C THR A 397 12.20 14.54 3.02
N THR A 398 12.89 13.53 3.53
CA THR A 398 14.34 13.36 3.44
C THR A 398 14.69 11.91 3.13
N GLN A 399 15.85 11.71 2.51
CA GLN A 399 16.40 10.40 2.20
C GLN A 399 17.92 10.42 2.46
N PRO A 400 18.53 9.36 3.02
CA PRO A 400 19.97 9.28 3.14
C PRO A 400 20.63 9.19 1.76
N VAL A 401 21.72 9.92 1.57
CA VAL A 401 22.42 9.97 0.29
C VAL A 401 22.99 8.59 -0.05
N GLY A 402 22.70 8.11 -1.26
CA GLY A 402 23.15 6.80 -1.72
C GLY A 402 22.39 5.62 -1.10
N ALA A 403 21.31 5.87 -0.36
CA ALA A 403 20.46 4.81 0.17
C ALA A 403 19.83 3.97 -0.93
N SER A 404 19.66 2.68 -0.61
CA SER A 404 18.92 1.70 -1.39
C SER A 404 17.97 0.94 -0.46
N LEU A 405 16.97 0.27 -1.03
CA LEU A 405 16.08 -0.60 -0.27
C LEU A 405 16.46 -2.06 -0.49
N ARG A 406 16.53 -2.82 0.59
CA ARG A 406 16.79 -4.26 0.59
C ARG A 406 15.61 -5.01 1.19
N VAL A 407 15.02 -5.93 0.43
CA VAL A 407 14.02 -6.85 0.98
C VAL A 407 14.71 -7.90 1.84
N LEU A 408 14.31 -8.01 3.11
CA LEU A 408 14.85 -9.01 4.03
C LEU A 408 14.17 -10.38 3.81
N ASN A 409 14.87 -11.48 4.14
CA ASN A 409 14.25 -12.81 4.21
C ASN A 409 13.47 -13.03 5.52
N GLU A 410 13.38 -12.00 6.35
CA GLU A 410 12.58 -11.98 7.56
C GLU A 410 11.13 -11.65 7.20
N THR A 411 10.18 -12.39 7.79
CA THR A 411 8.75 -12.13 7.64
C THR A 411 8.18 -11.55 8.92
N LEU A 412 7.25 -10.62 8.78
CA LEU A 412 6.50 -10.09 9.91
C LEU A 412 5.71 -11.20 10.64
N PRO A 413 5.42 -11.05 11.95
CA PRO A 413 4.73 -12.08 12.75
C PRO A 413 3.35 -12.48 12.23
N ASP A 414 2.65 -11.56 11.59
CA ASP A 414 1.34 -11.70 10.96
C ASP A 414 1.41 -12.19 9.50
N GLY A 415 2.61 -12.40 8.98
CA GLY A 415 2.87 -12.60 7.56
C GLY A 415 3.10 -11.24 6.87
N GLY A 416 4.04 -11.18 5.94
CA GLY A 416 4.43 -9.92 5.31
C GLY A 416 5.92 -9.84 5.01
N SER A 417 6.34 -8.78 4.31
CA SER A 417 7.74 -8.49 3.99
C SER A 417 8.28 -7.30 4.79
N ILE A 418 9.59 -7.28 4.99
CA ILE A 418 10.30 -6.14 5.59
C ILE A 418 11.30 -5.61 4.57
N LEU A 419 11.22 -4.31 4.31
CA LEU A 419 12.22 -3.55 3.57
C LEU A 419 13.16 -2.90 4.58
N GLU A 420 14.47 -3.01 4.37
CA GLU A 420 15.46 -2.28 5.15
C GLU A 420 16.11 -1.20 4.30
N VAL A 421 16.23 0.00 4.85
CA VAL A 421 16.99 1.11 4.27
C VAL A 421 18.46 0.84 4.53
N VAL A 422 19.20 0.60 3.46
CA VAL A 422 20.64 0.34 3.52
C VAL A 422 21.40 1.46 2.83
N GLY A 423 22.67 1.63 3.18
CA GLY A 423 23.56 2.52 2.43
C GLY A 423 23.80 2.00 1.01
N SER A 424 24.79 2.55 0.34
CA SER A 424 25.08 2.17 -1.05
C SER A 424 25.31 0.65 -1.19
N SER A 425 24.50 -0.01 -2.02
CA SER A 425 24.65 -1.44 -2.28
C SER A 425 25.80 -1.67 -3.25
N ARG A 426 26.76 -2.53 -2.88
CA ARG A 426 27.98 -2.77 -3.69
C ARG A 426 28.36 -4.24 -3.75
N ASP A 427 28.81 -4.71 -4.90
CA ASP A 427 29.40 -6.02 -5.10
C ASP A 427 30.84 -5.82 -5.56
N ILE A 428 31.81 -6.25 -4.74
CA ILE A 428 33.25 -6.08 -4.99
C ILE A 428 33.90 -7.45 -5.15
N ALA A 429 34.37 -7.75 -6.36
CA ALA A 429 35.14 -8.95 -6.65
C ALA A 429 36.63 -8.63 -6.67
N LEU A 430 37.40 -9.23 -5.77
CA LEU A 430 38.85 -9.09 -5.68
C LEU A 430 39.52 -10.21 -6.48
N LEU A 431 40.21 -9.86 -7.57
CA LEU A 431 40.94 -10.79 -8.42
C LEU A 431 42.43 -10.63 -8.18
N ILE A 432 43.02 -11.61 -7.50
CA ILE A 432 44.38 -11.51 -6.97
C ILE A 432 45.35 -12.39 -7.77
N ASP A 433 46.34 -11.77 -8.41
CA ASP A 433 47.51 -12.50 -8.87
C ASP A 433 48.28 -13.04 -7.66
N ILE A 434 48.53 -14.34 -7.65
CA ILE A 434 49.25 -15.06 -6.60
C ILE A 434 50.62 -15.56 -7.06
N SER A 435 51.22 -14.89 -8.05
CA SER A 435 52.58 -15.16 -8.51
C SER A 435 53.62 -14.86 -7.42
N LEU A 436 54.82 -15.43 -7.53
CA LEU A 436 55.90 -15.21 -6.54
C LEU A 436 56.39 -13.76 -6.47
N SER A 437 56.16 -12.92 -7.49
CA SER A 437 56.51 -11.50 -7.43
C SER A 437 55.61 -10.73 -6.48
N MET A 438 54.37 -11.18 -6.28
CA MET A 438 53.36 -10.56 -5.42
C MET A 438 53.48 -10.91 -3.92
N ASP A 439 54.52 -11.65 -3.49
CA ASP A 439 54.61 -12.21 -2.11
C ASP A 439 54.61 -11.13 -1.02
N ASP A 440 55.40 -10.06 -1.20
CA ASP A 440 55.43 -8.93 -0.26
C ASP A 440 54.19 -8.03 -0.36
N ASP A 441 53.62 -7.87 -1.56
CA ASP A 441 52.39 -7.11 -1.78
C ASP A 441 51.18 -7.78 -1.11
N ILE A 442 50.97 -9.08 -1.33
CA ILE A 442 49.92 -9.88 -0.67
C ILE A 442 50.11 -9.89 0.84
N ALA A 443 51.36 -9.96 1.33
CA ALA A 443 51.64 -9.86 2.76
C ALA A 443 51.23 -8.51 3.34
N SER A 444 51.41 -7.41 2.59
CA SER A 444 50.97 -6.06 2.97
C SER A 444 49.44 -5.98 3.06
N VAL A 445 48.72 -6.47 2.03
CA VAL A 445 47.25 -6.53 2.01
C VAL A 445 46.71 -7.34 3.19
N LYS A 446 47.28 -8.52 3.46
CA LYS A 446 46.87 -9.36 4.60
C LYS A 446 47.09 -8.68 5.94
N ALA A 447 48.12 -7.85 6.08
CA ALA A 447 48.40 -7.15 7.32
C ALA A 447 47.38 -6.05 7.64
N GLN A 448 46.70 -5.51 6.62
CA GLN A 448 45.70 -4.44 6.72
C GLN A 448 44.33 -4.84 6.16
N ALA A 449 44.03 -6.15 6.14
CA ALA A 449 42.78 -6.66 5.60
C ALA A 449 41.56 -6.15 6.37
N GLU A 450 41.68 -5.92 7.68
CA GLU A 450 40.60 -5.33 8.50
C GLU A 450 40.19 -3.94 7.99
N ASP A 451 41.16 -3.06 7.72
CA ASP A 451 40.89 -1.70 7.24
C ASP A 451 40.32 -1.71 5.82
N ILE A 452 40.87 -2.54 4.93
CA ILE A 452 40.41 -2.68 3.54
C ILE A 452 38.96 -3.19 3.48
N ILE A 453 38.67 -4.24 4.24
CA ILE A 453 37.34 -4.85 4.24
C ILE A 453 36.34 -3.91 4.92
N ALA A 454 36.70 -3.28 6.04
CA ALA A 454 35.82 -2.33 6.72
C ALA A 454 35.43 -1.14 5.84
N ALA A 455 36.36 -0.60 5.05
CA ALA A 455 36.11 0.49 4.10
C ALA A 455 34.97 0.16 3.12
N ALA A 456 34.83 -1.09 2.69
CA ALA A 456 33.76 -1.50 1.79
C ALA A 456 32.35 -1.42 2.42
N PHE A 457 32.25 -1.44 3.76
CA PHE A 457 30.99 -1.37 4.52
C PHE A 457 30.80 -0.03 5.24
N GLU A 458 31.68 0.96 5.02
CA GLU A 458 31.54 2.28 5.63
C GLU A 458 30.22 2.94 5.23
N ASN A 459 29.74 3.87 6.07
CA ASN A 459 28.48 4.58 5.89
C ASN A 459 27.24 3.68 5.73
N GLY A 460 27.28 2.46 6.29
CA GLY A 460 26.16 1.51 6.25
C GLY A 460 25.97 0.84 4.89
N ALA A 461 26.98 0.84 4.03
CA ALA A 461 26.93 0.22 2.71
C ALA A 461 26.59 -1.28 2.78
N ASP A 462 25.65 -1.72 1.94
CA ASP A 462 25.30 -3.13 1.81
C ASP A 462 26.25 -3.85 0.84
N ALA A 463 27.50 -4.04 1.29
CA ALA A 463 28.56 -4.61 0.47
C ALA A 463 28.57 -6.15 0.47
N ARG A 464 28.94 -6.75 -0.67
CA ARG A 464 29.30 -8.17 -0.78
C ARG A 464 30.67 -8.29 -1.40
N ILE A 465 31.50 -9.16 -0.83
CA ILE A 465 32.89 -9.34 -1.27
C ILE A 465 33.10 -10.76 -1.76
N SER A 466 33.72 -10.92 -2.93
CA SER A 466 34.23 -12.20 -3.43
C SER A 466 35.74 -12.11 -3.67
N ILE A 467 36.41 -13.26 -3.64
CA ILE A 467 37.85 -13.36 -3.83
C ILE A 467 38.15 -14.50 -4.79
N ILE A 468 38.78 -14.14 -5.91
CA ILE A 468 39.27 -15.07 -6.92
C ILE A 468 40.79 -14.89 -7.01
N THR A 469 41.50 -16.00 -7.14
CA THR A 469 42.94 -16.01 -7.36
C THR A 469 43.24 -16.61 -8.72
N PHE A 470 44.29 -16.12 -9.38
CA PHE A 470 44.72 -16.67 -10.66
C PHE A 470 46.23 -16.86 -10.68
N ASN A 471 46.68 -17.88 -11.41
CA ASN A 471 48.10 -18.19 -11.51
C ASN A 471 48.51 -18.84 -12.83
N THR A 472 49.74 -19.34 -12.77
CA THR A 472 50.73 -19.53 -13.80
C THR A 472 50.57 -20.81 -14.64
N VAL A 473 49.62 -21.67 -14.25
CA VAL A 473 49.17 -22.86 -15.00
C VAL A 473 47.84 -22.63 -15.72
N GLY A 474 47.30 -21.41 -15.68
CA GLY A 474 45.95 -21.11 -16.18
C GLY A 474 44.85 -21.56 -15.22
N GLU A 475 45.19 -21.83 -13.95
CA GLU A 475 44.21 -22.16 -12.92
C GLU A 475 43.67 -20.87 -12.32
N ILE A 476 42.34 -20.76 -12.37
CA ILE A 476 41.55 -19.72 -11.70
C ILE A 476 40.83 -20.43 -10.57
N PHE A 477 40.93 -19.89 -9.36
CA PHE A 477 40.34 -20.50 -8.17
C PHE A 477 39.55 -19.47 -7.37
N THR A 478 38.26 -19.75 -7.15
CA THR A 478 37.42 -19.01 -6.23
C THR A 478 37.79 -19.39 -4.79
N VAL A 479 38.37 -18.43 -4.07
CA VAL A 479 38.68 -18.55 -2.65
C VAL A 479 37.43 -18.29 -1.81
N LEU A 480 36.64 -17.30 -2.23
CA LEU A 480 35.42 -16.87 -1.56
C LEU A 480 34.41 -16.42 -2.63
N GLU A 481 33.26 -17.07 -2.68
CA GLU A 481 32.09 -16.52 -3.39
C GLU A 481 31.54 -15.31 -2.61
N PHE A 482 30.77 -14.45 -3.27
CA PHE A 482 30.17 -13.27 -2.66
C PHE A 482 29.55 -13.59 -1.30
N THR A 483 30.01 -12.87 -0.27
CA THR A 483 29.45 -12.98 1.09
C THR A 483 27.93 -12.78 1.04
N SER A 484 27.19 -13.70 1.64
CA SER A 484 25.72 -13.76 1.55
C SER A 484 25.05 -13.77 2.93
N GLN A 485 25.81 -13.54 4.00
CA GLN A 485 25.29 -13.46 5.35
C GLN A 485 24.47 -12.17 5.51
N GLU A 486 23.35 -12.23 6.22
CA GLU A 486 22.49 -11.06 6.46
C GLU A 486 23.19 -10.04 7.35
N ASN A 487 23.86 -10.50 8.43
CA ASN A 487 24.61 -9.63 9.32
C ASN A 487 25.92 -9.16 8.67
N ILE A 488 26.17 -7.84 8.69
CA ILE A 488 27.38 -7.20 8.17
C ILE A 488 28.64 -7.75 8.86
N GLU A 489 28.64 -7.94 10.18
CA GLU A 489 29.81 -8.45 10.92
C GLU A 489 30.21 -9.86 10.47
N ASP A 490 29.24 -10.70 10.13
CA ASP A 490 29.47 -12.05 9.62
C ASP A 490 30.04 -12.01 8.18
N ARG A 491 29.57 -11.08 7.34
CA ARG A 491 30.15 -10.84 6.00
C ARG A 491 31.59 -10.38 6.10
N ILE A 492 31.88 -9.41 6.98
CA ILE A 492 33.24 -8.93 7.25
C ILE A 492 34.12 -10.11 7.70
N SER A 493 33.65 -10.92 8.65
CA SER A 493 34.39 -12.08 9.16
C SER A 493 34.68 -13.13 8.08
N ALA A 494 33.73 -13.39 7.19
CA ALA A 494 33.91 -14.29 6.05
C ALA A 494 34.94 -13.74 5.05
N ALA A 495 34.85 -12.46 4.71
CA ALA A 495 35.79 -11.78 3.82
C ALA A 495 37.23 -11.79 4.36
N LEU A 496 37.42 -11.48 5.64
CA LEU A 496 38.73 -11.54 6.31
C LEU A 496 39.33 -12.96 6.29
N THR A 497 38.48 -13.98 6.50
CA THR A 497 38.91 -15.39 6.40
C THR A 497 39.36 -15.73 4.97
N GLY A 498 38.63 -15.25 3.96
CA GLY A 498 38.97 -15.39 2.56
C GLY A 498 40.35 -14.79 2.24
N VAL A 499 40.57 -13.52 2.59
CA VAL A 499 41.86 -12.83 2.38
C VAL A 499 43.01 -13.56 3.08
N ALA A 500 42.80 -14.00 4.33
CA ALA A 500 43.82 -14.73 5.08
C ALA A 500 44.25 -16.05 4.41
N SER A 501 43.34 -16.69 3.67
CA SER A 501 43.56 -17.99 3.03
C SER A 501 44.29 -17.93 1.67
N VAL A 502 44.48 -16.75 1.10
CA VAL A 502 45.19 -16.56 -0.18
C VAL A 502 46.66 -17.01 -0.04
N GLU A 503 47.14 -17.97 -0.81
CA GLU A 503 48.54 -18.42 -0.76
C GLU A 503 49.27 -18.14 -2.07
N VAL A 504 50.53 -17.72 -1.97
CA VAL A 504 51.39 -17.47 -3.13
C VAL A 504 51.83 -18.80 -3.76
N SER A 505 51.84 -18.86 -5.09
CA SER A 505 52.19 -20.03 -5.90
C SER A 505 53.36 -19.75 -6.84
N ASP A 506 53.93 -20.79 -7.46
CA ASP A 506 55.13 -20.68 -8.30
C ASP A 506 54.89 -19.93 -9.63
N GLY A 507 55.80 -19.01 -9.99
CA GLY A 507 55.66 -18.00 -11.07
C GLY A 507 55.46 -18.51 -12.52
N GLY A 508 54.88 -17.67 -13.40
CA GLY A 508 54.53 -17.93 -14.81
C GLY A 508 53.37 -17.04 -15.35
N LEU A 509 52.60 -17.49 -16.35
CA LEU A 509 51.68 -16.64 -17.14
C LEU A 509 50.43 -16.16 -16.39
N GLU A 510 49.96 -14.93 -16.65
CA GLU A 510 48.80 -14.33 -15.97
C GLU A 510 47.51 -14.34 -16.81
N PRO A 511 46.55 -15.26 -16.56
CA PRO A 511 45.26 -15.31 -17.25
C PRO A 511 44.24 -14.30 -16.67
N ALA A 512 44.60 -13.02 -16.61
CA ALA A 512 43.79 -12.01 -15.92
C ALA A 512 42.42 -11.80 -16.60
N TYR A 513 42.32 -11.84 -17.93
CA TYR A 513 41.03 -11.72 -18.61
C TYR A 513 40.14 -12.95 -18.39
N GLY A 514 40.73 -14.14 -18.31
CA GLY A 514 40.06 -15.37 -17.93
C GLY A 514 39.51 -15.30 -16.50
N ALA A 515 40.26 -14.73 -15.56
CA ALA A 515 39.80 -14.53 -14.18
C ALA A 515 38.62 -13.55 -14.11
N ILE A 516 38.69 -12.44 -14.85
CA ILE A 516 37.58 -11.48 -15.00
C ILE A 516 36.34 -12.19 -15.53
N LEU A 517 36.50 -12.94 -16.63
CA LEU A 517 35.40 -13.63 -17.27
C LEU A 517 34.80 -14.73 -16.36
N SER A 518 35.64 -15.45 -15.61
CA SER A 518 35.22 -16.42 -14.59
C SER A 518 34.35 -15.75 -13.51
N SER A 519 34.78 -14.59 -12.98
CA SER A 519 33.98 -13.80 -12.04
C SER A 519 32.63 -13.39 -12.63
N LEU A 520 32.63 -12.83 -13.84
CA LEU A 520 31.41 -12.36 -14.51
C LEU A 520 30.44 -13.49 -14.90
N ASN A 521 30.95 -14.71 -15.07
CA ASN A 521 30.15 -15.90 -15.37
C ASN A 521 29.60 -16.61 -14.12
N GLY A 522 29.83 -16.04 -12.93
CA GLY A 522 29.23 -16.51 -11.68
C GLY A 522 30.11 -17.43 -10.84
N ASP A 523 31.38 -17.64 -11.20
CA ASP A 523 32.31 -18.41 -10.33
C ASP A 523 32.64 -17.65 -9.03
N ALA A 524 32.43 -16.32 -9.01
CA ALA A 524 32.44 -15.49 -7.80
C ALA A 524 31.14 -15.57 -7.00
N GLY A 525 30.14 -16.35 -7.44
CA GLY A 525 28.73 -16.08 -7.17
C GLY A 525 28.16 -15.04 -8.14
N ALA A 526 26.83 -15.00 -8.26
CA ALA A 526 26.17 -14.03 -9.15
C ALA A 526 26.24 -12.60 -8.58
N PHE A 527 26.70 -11.66 -9.41
CA PHE A 527 26.49 -10.24 -9.16
C PHE A 527 24.98 -9.96 -9.03
N ARG A 528 24.61 -9.10 -8.08
CA ARG A 528 23.24 -8.59 -7.96
C ARG A 528 22.90 -7.82 -9.23
N THR A 529 21.79 -8.18 -9.84
CA THR A 529 21.33 -7.57 -11.09
C THR A 529 20.46 -6.34 -10.86
N ASP A 530 20.17 -5.99 -9.60
CA ASP A 530 19.33 -4.85 -9.24
C ASP A 530 19.93 -3.54 -9.74
N ALA A 531 19.07 -2.62 -10.19
CA ALA A 531 19.45 -1.33 -10.76
C ALA A 531 20.11 -0.36 -9.76
N GLY A 532 20.08 -0.70 -8.47
CA GLY A 532 20.61 0.06 -7.32
C GLY A 532 21.95 -0.45 -6.76
N VAL A 533 22.65 -1.34 -7.47
CA VAL A 533 23.89 -1.99 -6.97
C VAL A 533 25.11 -1.62 -7.79
N SER A 534 26.14 -1.11 -7.14
CA SER A 534 27.45 -0.90 -7.76
C SER A 534 28.20 -2.22 -7.92
N ARG A 535 28.72 -2.49 -9.11
CA ARG A 535 29.39 -3.76 -9.44
C ARG A 535 30.84 -3.48 -9.82
N GLN A 536 31.77 -4.06 -9.07
CA GLN A 536 33.18 -3.74 -9.18
C GLN A 536 34.01 -5.02 -9.25
N ILE A 537 34.97 -5.04 -10.16
CA ILE A 537 36.05 -6.02 -10.20
C ILE A 537 37.34 -5.25 -9.96
N ILE A 538 38.12 -5.64 -8.96
CA ILE A 538 39.42 -5.05 -8.67
C ILE A 538 40.49 -6.11 -8.94
N VAL A 539 41.29 -5.88 -9.98
CA VAL A 539 42.40 -6.76 -10.39
C VAL A 539 43.69 -6.31 -9.71
N PHE A 540 44.38 -7.23 -9.05
CA PHE A 540 45.70 -7.03 -8.42
C PHE A 540 46.76 -7.79 -9.21
N THR A 541 47.76 -7.09 -9.73
CA THR A 541 48.81 -7.68 -10.59
C THR A 541 50.04 -6.77 -10.70
N ASP A 542 51.20 -7.36 -10.98
CA ASP A 542 52.44 -6.67 -11.33
C ASP A 542 52.91 -6.90 -12.79
N GLU A 543 52.19 -7.69 -13.61
CA GLU A 543 52.54 -8.00 -15.00
C GLU A 543 51.38 -7.76 -16.01
N PRO A 544 51.65 -7.73 -17.33
CA PRO A 544 50.57 -7.63 -18.34
C PRO A 544 49.77 -8.93 -18.50
N PRO A 545 48.48 -8.84 -18.90
CA PRO A 545 47.63 -10.00 -19.13
C PRO A 545 48.15 -10.85 -20.31
N PHE A 546 48.25 -12.16 -20.11
CA PHE A 546 48.73 -13.09 -21.14
C PHE A 546 47.67 -13.43 -22.18
N ASP A 547 46.41 -13.53 -21.77
CA ASP A 547 45.25 -14.05 -22.51
C ASP A 547 44.47 -12.96 -23.25
N THR A 548 45.21 -12.10 -23.97
CA THR A 548 44.68 -10.92 -24.67
C THR A 548 43.55 -11.23 -25.66
N GLU A 549 43.41 -12.48 -26.13
CA GLU A 549 42.31 -12.91 -26.98
C GLU A 549 40.93 -12.90 -26.29
N LEU A 550 40.88 -12.94 -24.97
CA LEU A 550 39.63 -12.92 -24.18
C LEU A 550 39.16 -11.51 -23.79
N ARG A 551 39.98 -10.48 -24.08
CA ARG A 551 39.70 -9.11 -23.65
C ARG A 551 38.35 -8.58 -24.13
N ASP A 552 38.08 -8.71 -25.43
CA ASP A 552 36.85 -8.17 -26.03
C ASP A 552 35.60 -8.90 -25.49
N GLU A 553 35.74 -10.19 -25.15
CA GLU A 553 34.69 -10.98 -24.48
C GLU A 553 34.47 -10.53 -23.03
N ALA A 554 35.56 -10.31 -22.27
CA ALA A 554 35.47 -9.77 -20.91
C ALA A 554 34.82 -8.38 -20.88
N ILE A 555 35.18 -7.49 -21.81
CA ILE A 555 34.55 -6.17 -21.95
C ILE A 555 33.05 -6.29 -22.26
N ALA A 556 32.69 -7.13 -23.24
CA ALA A 556 31.29 -7.30 -23.63
C ALA A 556 30.44 -7.84 -22.48
N LYS A 557 30.99 -8.79 -21.69
CA LYS A 557 30.31 -9.37 -20.52
C LYS A 557 30.23 -8.40 -19.34
N ALA A 558 31.26 -7.57 -19.12
CA ALA A 558 31.24 -6.53 -18.10
C ALA A 558 30.23 -5.43 -18.42
N GLN A 559 30.11 -5.04 -19.70
CA GLN A 559 29.12 -4.07 -20.16
C GLN A 559 27.69 -4.61 -20.12
N ASN A 560 27.51 -5.92 -20.27
CA ASN A 560 26.22 -6.58 -20.21
C ASN A 560 26.36 -8.02 -19.69
N LEU A 561 26.02 -8.23 -18.41
CA LEU A 561 26.09 -9.53 -17.74
C LEU A 561 25.25 -10.62 -18.45
N ASN A 562 24.21 -10.23 -19.18
CA ASN A 562 23.31 -11.14 -19.91
C ASN A 562 23.77 -11.42 -21.36
N ALA A 563 24.90 -10.87 -21.81
CA ALA A 563 25.42 -11.16 -23.14
C ALA A 563 25.73 -12.67 -23.31
N ASN A 564 25.12 -13.30 -24.32
CA ASN A 564 25.43 -14.67 -24.77
C ASN A 564 26.60 -14.61 -25.76
N VAL A 565 27.78 -15.06 -25.35
CA VAL A 565 29.03 -14.95 -26.15
C VAL A 565 29.26 -16.19 -27.04
N ASP A 566 28.20 -16.72 -27.66
CA ASP A 566 28.29 -17.90 -28.53
C ASP A 566 28.33 -17.55 -30.04
N ASP A 567 28.51 -16.27 -30.41
CA ASP A 567 28.70 -15.85 -31.81
C ASP A 567 30.07 -15.13 -31.96
N PRO A 568 31.02 -15.68 -32.75
CA PRO A 568 32.36 -15.10 -32.84
C PRO A 568 32.29 -13.73 -33.50
N LEU A 569 32.68 -12.70 -32.75
CA LEU A 569 32.90 -11.34 -33.24
C LEU A 569 33.88 -11.36 -34.42
N GLY A 570 33.35 -11.27 -35.63
CA GLY A 570 34.11 -10.93 -36.82
C GLY A 570 34.47 -9.44 -36.79
N PRO A 571 35.64 -9.04 -37.32
CA PRO A 571 36.13 -7.67 -37.20
C PRO A 571 35.22 -6.70 -37.97
N VAL A 572 34.74 -5.66 -37.29
CA VAL A 572 34.11 -4.50 -37.93
C VAL A 572 35.13 -3.40 -38.15
N PRO A 573 35.45 -3.01 -39.40
CA PRO A 573 36.09 -1.73 -39.68
C PRO A 573 35.03 -0.67 -40.05
N PHE A 574 35.27 0.52 -39.53
CA PHE A 574 34.57 1.78 -39.77
C PHE A 574 34.17 2.08 -41.23
N ALA A 575 32.94 2.62 -41.34
CA ALA A 575 32.45 3.67 -42.24
C ALA A 575 32.12 3.39 -43.73
N SER A 576 30.91 3.87 -44.07
CA SER A 576 30.40 4.38 -45.37
C SER A 576 29.45 3.50 -46.21
N GLN A 577 28.16 3.85 -46.11
CA GLN A 577 27.19 4.12 -47.19
C GLN A 577 27.00 3.10 -48.33
N LEU A 578 25.78 2.55 -48.43
CA LEU A 578 24.96 2.62 -49.66
C LEU A 578 23.52 2.13 -49.42
N ALA A 579 22.57 3.05 -49.60
CA ALA A 579 21.13 2.82 -49.63
C ALA A 579 20.69 1.86 -50.75
N LEU A 580 19.58 1.13 -50.54
CA LEU A 580 18.55 0.70 -51.52
C LEU A 580 17.53 -0.21 -50.81
N THR A 581 16.38 0.28 -50.34
CA THR A 581 15.06 0.44 -51.00
C THR A 581 14.01 -0.60 -50.59
N SER A 582 12.84 -0.06 -50.23
CA SER A 582 11.46 -0.55 -50.40
C SER A 582 10.95 -1.74 -49.58
N SER A 583 10.12 -1.38 -48.59
CA SER A 583 8.77 -1.93 -48.32
C SER A 583 8.64 -3.45 -48.15
N ALA A 584 8.80 -3.91 -46.91
CA ALA A 584 7.97 -4.96 -46.32
C ALA A 584 8.17 -4.99 -44.79
N SER A 585 7.05 -4.93 -44.06
CA SER A 585 6.83 -5.32 -42.65
C SER A 585 7.62 -4.62 -41.54
N SER A 586 7.12 -3.45 -41.13
CA SER A 586 7.38 -2.78 -39.85
C SER A 586 6.45 -3.26 -38.71
N GLN A 587 5.97 -4.52 -38.73
CA GLN A 587 5.06 -5.06 -37.69
C GLN A 587 5.60 -6.31 -36.97
N ALA A 588 6.85 -6.71 -37.22
CA ALA A 588 7.49 -7.81 -36.48
C ALA A 588 8.74 -7.37 -35.68
N ALA A 589 9.11 -6.08 -35.77
CA ALA A 589 10.22 -5.50 -35.00
C ALA A 589 9.73 -4.68 -33.78
N SER A 590 8.42 -4.52 -33.61
CA SER A 590 7.80 -3.69 -32.56
C SER A 590 7.31 -4.49 -31.34
N LEU A 591 7.45 -5.82 -31.34
CA LEU A 591 7.01 -6.70 -30.24
C LEU A 591 8.18 -7.42 -29.54
N VAL A 592 9.42 -7.01 -29.83
CA VAL A 592 10.63 -7.50 -29.17
C VAL A 592 11.53 -6.34 -28.69
N ALA A 593 11.09 -5.09 -28.87
CA ALA A 593 11.81 -3.90 -28.39
C ALA A 593 11.35 -3.45 -27.00
N SER A 594 10.21 -3.93 -26.49
CA SER A 594 9.67 -3.56 -25.16
C SER A 594 10.25 -4.34 -23.97
N SER A 595 11.43 -4.96 -24.08
CA SER A 595 12.01 -5.66 -22.92
C SER A 595 13.54 -5.82 -22.88
N VAL A 596 14.32 -5.08 -23.68
CA VAL A 596 15.78 -5.37 -23.79
C VAL A 596 16.71 -4.15 -23.69
N ALA A 597 16.26 -3.01 -23.15
CA ALA A 597 17.15 -1.84 -23.02
C ALA A 597 16.95 -1.03 -21.73
N LEU A 598 16.40 -1.62 -20.66
CA LEU A 598 16.14 -0.89 -19.42
C LEU A 598 17.09 -1.17 -18.26
N ASP A 599 17.99 -2.14 -18.33
CA ASP A 599 18.76 -2.47 -17.13
C ASP A 599 20.05 -3.22 -17.49
N GLN A 600 21.21 -2.57 -17.37
CA GLN A 600 22.48 -3.20 -16.96
C GLN A 600 23.47 -2.07 -16.64
N LEU A 601 23.64 -1.78 -15.35
CA LEU A 601 24.86 -1.11 -14.89
C LEU A 601 26.07 -1.94 -15.34
N PRO A 602 27.03 -1.36 -16.09
CA PRO A 602 28.24 -2.08 -16.44
C PRO A 602 29.02 -2.41 -15.17
N THR A 603 29.55 -3.62 -15.06
CA THR A 603 30.52 -3.96 -14.02
C THR A 603 31.81 -3.20 -14.30
N GLN A 604 32.18 -2.28 -13.41
CA GLN A 604 33.38 -1.47 -13.56
C GLN A 604 34.62 -2.28 -13.19
N ILE A 605 35.65 -2.23 -14.03
CA ILE A 605 36.89 -2.96 -13.79
C ILE A 605 38.01 -2.00 -13.43
N PHE A 606 38.46 -2.10 -12.18
CA PHE A 606 39.59 -1.38 -11.63
C PHE A 606 40.82 -2.28 -11.62
N THR A 607 42.00 -1.68 -11.73
CA THR A 607 43.27 -2.41 -11.61
C THR A 607 44.17 -1.69 -10.65
N VAL A 608 44.61 -2.39 -9.62
CA VAL A 608 45.74 -1.97 -8.78
C VAL A 608 46.98 -2.60 -9.40
N LEU A 609 47.75 -1.78 -10.11
CA LEU A 609 48.96 -2.20 -10.82
C LEU A 609 50.17 -1.94 -9.93
N ILE A 610 50.91 -2.99 -9.59
CA ILE A 610 52.11 -2.89 -8.76
C ILE A 610 53.34 -2.72 -9.66
N GLY A 611 54.19 -1.75 -9.33
CA GLY A 611 55.39 -1.42 -10.09
C GLY A 611 55.14 -0.49 -11.29
N ASP A 612 56.05 -0.52 -12.27
CA ASP A 612 56.13 0.46 -13.37
C ASP A 612 56.11 -0.20 -14.78
N ASP A 613 55.35 -1.28 -14.99
CA ASP A 613 55.27 -1.91 -16.33
C ASP A 613 54.32 -1.17 -17.28
N SER A 614 54.91 -0.41 -18.22
CA SER A 614 54.17 0.35 -19.23
C SER A 614 53.31 -0.47 -20.20
N GLN A 615 53.58 -1.77 -20.38
CA GLN A 615 52.73 -2.63 -21.21
C GLN A 615 51.50 -3.11 -20.42
N ALA A 616 51.68 -3.41 -19.13
CA ALA A 616 50.56 -3.71 -18.24
C ALA A 616 49.64 -2.50 -18.09
N GLU A 617 50.20 -1.32 -17.79
CA GLU A 617 49.48 -0.05 -17.67
C GLU A 617 48.61 0.21 -18.91
N ALA A 618 49.20 0.15 -20.12
CA ALA A 618 48.45 0.38 -21.36
C ALA A 618 47.33 -0.66 -21.62
N ALA A 619 47.52 -1.92 -21.22
CA ALA A 619 46.52 -2.97 -21.41
C ALA A 619 45.32 -2.79 -20.46
N TYR A 620 45.59 -2.43 -19.21
CA TYR A 620 44.54 -2.21 -18.20
C TYR A 620 43.85 -0.85 -18.36
N GLU A 621 44.53 0.18 -18.87
CA GLU A 621 43.90 1.46 -19.22
C GLU A 621 42.82 1.30 -20.30
N GLU A 622 43.06 0.43 -21.30
CA GLU A 622 42.09 0.13 -22.35
C GLU A 622 40.85 -0.57 -21.77
N LEU A 623 41.06 -1.51 -20.83
CA LEU A 623 40.00 -2.22 -20.11
C LEU A 623 39.18 -1.28 -19.23
N ALA A 624 39.86 -0.48 -18.40
CA ALA A 624 39.26 0.51 -17.51
C ALA A 624 38.41 1.51 -18.30
N SER A 625 38.95 2.06 -19.40
CA SER A 625 38.23 3.02 -20.26
C SER A 625 36.97 2.41 -20.89
N ALA A 626 36.99 1.11 -21.21
CA ALA A 626 35.85 0.44 -21.82
C ALA A 626 34.75 0.03 -20.81
N THR A 627 35.10 -0.10 -19.53
CA THR A 627 34.22 -0.57 -18.45
C THR A 627 33.86 0.51 -17.44
N GLY A 628 34.40 1.73 -17.60
CA GLY A 628 34.17 2.83 -16.67
C GLY A 628 34.97 2.75 -15.38
N GLY A 629 36.00 1.89 -15.31
CA GLY A 629 36.90 1.78 -14.17
C GLY A 629 38.15 2.66 -14.29
N ALA A 630 39.18 2.37 -13.49
CA ALA A 630 40.45 3.10 -13.50
C ALA A 630 41.65 2.18 -13.17
N VAL A 631 42.85 2.59 -13.59
CA VAL A 631 44.12 1.98 -13.17
C VAL A 631 44.72 2.85 -12.06
N VAL A 632 45.00 2.24 -10.91
CA VAL A 632 45.65 2.86 -9.76
C VAL A 632 47.01 2.19 -9.57
N SER A 633 48.09 2.96 -9.62
CA SER A 633 49.45 2.41 -9.53
C SER A 633 49.98 2.44 -8.11
N ALA A 634 50.54 1.33 -7.64
CA ALA A 634 51.30 1.23 -6.40
C ALA A 634 52.78 0.99 -6.73
N ALA A 635 53.69 1.85 -6.26
CA ALA A 635 55.10 1.73 -6.63
C ALA A 635 55.80 0.53 -5.96
N ASN A 636 55.26 0.03 -4.85
CA ASN A 636 55.79 -1.06 -4.03
C ASN A 636 54.73 -1.49 -2.98
N ALA A 637 55.02 -2.58 -2.26
CA ALA A 637 54.14 -3.17 -1.23
C ALA A 637 53.64 -2.20 -0.13
N ASP A 638 54.38 -1.14 0.19
CA ASP A 638 53.92 -0.16 1.19
C ASP A 638 52.76 0.71 0.66
N ASP A 639 52.67 0.90 -0.66
CA ASP A 639 51.68 1.76 -1.33
C ASP A 639 50.43 0.98 -1.82
N VAL A 640 50.47 -0.37 -1.81
CA VAL A 640 49.38 -1.23 -2.33
C VAL A 640 48.08 -1.06 -1.55
N VAL A 641 48.16 -0.94 -0.22
CA VAL A 641 46.96 -0.76 0.62
C VAL A 641 46.32 0.60 0.37
N ASP A 642 47.11 1.65 0.20
CA ASP A 642 46.61 2.99 -0.13
C ASP A 642 45.90 2.98 -1.49
N ALA A 643 46.48 2.29 -2.49
CA ALA A 643 45.86 2.12 -3.81
C ALA A 643 44.53 1.34 -3.76
N ILE A 644 44.42 0.33 -2.88
CA ILE A 644 43.16 -0.40 -2.66
C ILE A 644 42.11 0.50 -2.05
N LEU A 645 42.46 1.21 -0.97
CA LEU A 645 41.55 2.10 -0.28
C LEU A 645 41.09 3.24 -1.19
N GLU A 646 41.95 3.72 -2.09
CA GLU A 646 41.57 4.69 -3.13
C GLU A 646 40.43 4.18 -4.01
N VAL A 647 40.50 2.92 -4.47
CA VAL A 647 39.44 2.31 -5.31
C VAL A 647 38.16 2.04 -4.50
N VAL A 648 38.30 1.49 -3.29
CA VAL A 648 37.14 1.14 -2.45
C VAL A 648 36.36 2.39 -2.03
N ASN A 649 37.05 3.51 -1.79
CA ASN A 649 36.45 4.76 -1.34
C ASN A 649 36.13 5.76 -2.48
N LEU A 650 36.14 5.31 -3.74
CA LEU A 650 35.70 6.16 -4.84
C LEU A 650 34.26 6.64 -4.62
N PRO A 651 33.94 7.90 -4.99
CA PRO A 651 32.60 8.42 -4.89
C PRO A 651 31.64 7.59 -5.74
N ASN A 652 30.56 7.14 -5.13
CA ASN A 652 29.52 6.38 -5.79
C ASN A 652 28.37 7.28 -6.20
N TYR A 653 28.11 7.36 -7.50
CA TYR A 653 27.07 8.20 -8.08
C TYR A 653 25.80 7.42 -8.39
N THR A 654 24.67 8.07 -8.11
CA THR A 654 23.33 7.56 -8.42
C THR A 654 22.51 8.66 -9.10
N ILE A 655 21.74 8.30 -10.12
CA ILE A 655 20.69 9.15 -10.69
C ILE A 655 19.32 8.61 -10.27
N ASN A 656 18.45 9.49 -9.76
CA ASN A 656 17.10 9.19 -9.32
C ASN A 656 16.11 10.21 -9.90
N THR A 657 14.83 9.88 -9.86
CA THR A 657 13.70 10.74 -10.26
C THR A 657 12.66 10.77 -9.15
N ASN A 658 11.76 11.75 -9.16
CA ASN A 658 10.56 11.76 -8.31
C ASN A 658 9.36 11.00 -8.93
N ALA A 659 9.43 10.68 -10.22
CA ALA A 659 8.38 9.94 -10.93
C ALA A 659 8.97 9.00 -11.99
N LEU A 660 8.48 7.76 -12.03
CA LEU A 660 8.82 6.76 -13.05
C LEU A 660 7.79 6.69 -14.18
N VAL A 661 6.56 7.15 -13.92
CA VAL A 661 5.48 7.26 -14.90
C VAL A 661 4.87 8.64 -14.75
N VAL A 662 4.66 9.33 -15.87
CA VAL A 662 4.00 10.63 -15.93
C VAL A 662 3.11 10.67 -17.16
N ASP A 663 1.89 11.16 -17.01
CA ASP A 663 1.02 11.47 -18.15
C ASP A 663 1.61 12.64 -18.94
N GLU A 664 1.45 12.63 -20.26
CA GLU A 664 1.96 13.69 -21.13
C GLU A 664 1.19 15.01 -20.91
N GLY A 665 -0.14 14.94 -20.91
CA GLY A 665 -1.07 16.05 -20.73
C GLY A 665 -1.49 16.68 -22.06
N ASP A 666 -2.79 16.95 -22.25
CA ASP A 666 -3.31 17.57 -23.50
C ASP A 666 -2.69 18.94 -23.89
N ILE A 667 -2.18 19.70 -22.91
CA ILE A 667 -1.56 21.03 -23.08
C ILE A 667 -0.57 21.37 -21.96
N GLY A 668 0.48 22.12 -22.32
CA GLY A 668 1.36 22.78 -21.35
C GLY A 668 2.61 21.96 -21.07
N THR A 669 3.11 22.00 -19.84
CA THR A 669 4.27 21.19 -19.45
C THR A 669 4.06 20.65 -18.05
N GLN A 670 4.43 19.38 -17.85
CA GLN A 670 4.56 18.76 -16.53
C GLN A 670 6.04 18.64 -16.20
N THR A 671 6.41 18.76 -14.93
CA THR A 671 7.83 18.77 -14.53
C THR A 671 8.16 17.53 -13.74
N VAL A 672 9.17 16.80 -14.19
CA VAL A 672 9.81 15.70 -13.49
C VAL A 672 11.15 16.17 -12.96
N GLN A 673 11.41 15.99 -11.67
CA GLN A 673 12.67 16.38 -11.05
C GLN A 673 13.64 15.20 -11.07
N ILE A 674 14.84 15.47 -11.57
CA ILE A 674 15.94 14.51 -11.60
C ILE A 674 16.96 14.92 -10.55
N SER A 675 17.40 13.94 -9.75
CA SER A 675 18.41 14.11 -8.72
C SER A 675 19.62 13.26 -9.07
N ILE A 676 20.81 13.86 -9.03
CA ILE A 676 22.07 13.12 -9.07
C ILE A 676 22.74 13.29 -7.72
N SER A 677 23.12 12.18 -7.12
CA SER A 677 23.68 12.12 -5.78
C SER A 677 25.02 11.40 -5.78
N ARG A 678 25.87 11.72 -4.81
CA ARG A 678 27.13 11.02 -4.52
C ARG A 678 27.37 10.93 -3.02
N ASP A 679 27.84 9.77 -2.56
CA ASP A 679 28.11 9.49 -1.15
C ASP A 679 29.41 10.14 -0.61
N VAL A 680 30.38 10.39 -1.48
CA VAL A 680 31.63 11.11 -1.14
C VAL A 680 31.71 12.42 -1.91
N SER A 681 31.89 13.54 -1.18
CA SER A 681 31.82 14.90 -1.75
C SER A 681 33.10 15.73 -1.57
N ASP A 682 34.24 15.09 -1.32
CA ASP A 682 35.54 15.72 -1.02
C ASP A 682 36.06 16.64 -2.13
N ASN A 683 35.78 16.30 -3.40
CA ASN A 683 36.23 17.05 -4.57
C ASN A 683 35.06 17.67 -5.34
N ALA A 684 35.34 18.69 -6.15
CA ALA A 684 34.38 19.18 -7.13
C ALA A 684 34.40 18.28 -8.37
N ALA A 685 33.24 18.03 -8.97
CA ALA A 685 33.09 17.13 -10.10
C ALA A 685 32.11 17.67 -11.14
N VAL A 686 32.27 17.21 -12.39
CA VAL A 686 31.33 17.44 -13.48
C VAL A 686 30.91 16.09 -14.02
N VAL A 687 29.60 15.90 -14.16
CA VAL A 687 28.96 14.67 -14.63
C VAL A 687 28.30 14.93 -15.97
N ASP A 688 28.67 14.18 -17.00
CA ASP A 688 28.00 14.22 -18.30
C ASP A 688 26.66 13.49 -18.24
N ILE A 689 25.64 14.02 -18.92
CA ILE A 689 24.30 13.41 -19.00
C ILE A 689 23.96 13.11 -20.45
N SER A 690 23.47 11.89 -20.69
CA SER A 690 22.97 11.46 -21.99
C SER A 690 21.50 11.05 -21.92
N GLN A 691 20.78 11.31 -23.02
CA GLN A 691 19.39 10.92 -23.22
C GLN A 691 19.29 9.80 -24.27
N SER A 692 18.42 8.84 -24.03
CA SER A 692 17.97 7.83 -24.99
C SER A 692 16.49 7.46 -24.73
N GLY A 693 15.97 6.43 -25.39
CA GLY A 693 14.55 6.06 -25.32
C GLY A 693 13.80 6.36 -26.62
N THR A 694 12.46 6.43 -26.56
CA THR A 694 11.60 6.80 -27.70
C THR A 694 11.26 8.28 -27.71
N ALA A 695 11.23 8.93 -26.54
CA ALA A 695 10.94 10.35 -26.41
C ALA A 695 12.00 11.22 -27.12
N ASP A 696 11.53 12.18 -27.91
CA ASP A 696 12.30 13.13 -28.68
C ASP A 696 12.22 14.58 -28.12
N ASN A 697 12.47 15.59 -28.94
CA ASN A 697 12.47 16.99 -28.48
C ASN A 697 11.08 17.64 -28.51
N ASN A 698 10.07 16.93 -29.02
CA ASN A 698 8.68 17.38 -28.95
C ASN A 698 8.06 17.03 -27.59
N ASP A 699 8.54 15.95 -26.97
CA ASP A 699 7.93 15.34 -25.78
C ASP A 699 8.64 15.78 -24.50
N VAL A 700 9.95 16.10 -24.58
CA VAL A 700 10.73 16.54 -23.43
C VAL A 700 11.65 17.72 -23.69
N SER A 701 11.90 18.53 -22.66
CA SER A 701 12.92 19.58 -22.66
C SER A 701 13.55 19.81 -21.28
N GLY A 702 14.55 20.70 -21.19
CA GLY A 702 15.20 21.05 -19.92
C GLY A 702 16.41 20.19 -19.52
N ILE A 703 16.67 19.09 -20.23
CA ILE A 703 17.77 18.16 -19.93
C ILE A 703 19.15 18.82 -20.21
N PRO A 704 20.01 19.03 -19.20
CA PRO A 704 21.35 19.58 -19.40
C PRO A 704 22.30 18.52 -19.97
N SER A 705 23.34 18.93 -20.71
CA SER A 705 24.40 18.00 -21.13
C SER A 705 25.37 17.62 -20.02
N THR A 706 25.44 18.43 -18.95
CA THR A 706 26.34 18.23 -17.80
C THR A 706 25.74 18.82 -16.53
N VAL A 707 26.03 18.20 -15.39
CA VAL A 707 25.74 18.70 -14.03
C VAL A 707 27.05 18.92 -13.28
N SER A 708 27.13 19.93 -12.40
CA SER A 708 28.37 20.26 -11.67
C SER A 708 28.16 20.21 -10.15
N PHE A 709 29.03 19.48 -9.47
CA PHE A 709 29.10 19.39 -8.01
C PHE A 709 30.21 20.30 -7.47
N GLY A 710 29.88 21.09 -6.45
CA GLY A 710 30.89 21.76 -5.63
C GLY A 710 31.47 20.83 -4.56
N VAL A 711 32.59 21.21 -3.94
CA VAL A 711 33.11 20.52 -2.75
C VAL A 711 32.06 20.56 -1.64
N GLY A 712 31.80 19.41 -0.99
CA GLY A 712 30.80 19.26 0.06
C GLY A 712 29.35 19.25 -0.43
N ILE A 713 29.12 19.21 -1.76
CA ILE A 713 27.78 19.05 -2.34
C ILE A 713 27.61 17.58 -2.70
N GLU A 714 26.57 16.97 -2.13
CA GLU A 714 26.24 15.54 -2.28
C GLU A 714 25.14 15.31 -3.31
N THR A 715 24.19 16.24 -3.44
CA THR A 715 23.06 16.12 -4.38
C THR A 715 22.92 17.39 -5.23
N VAL A 716 22.66 17.22 -6.53
CA VAL A 716 22.27 18.28 -7.44
C VAL A 716 21.02 17.85 -8.19
N THR A 717 20.04 18.76 -8.29
CA THR A 717 18.79 18.53 -9.00
C THR A 717 18.67 19.38 -10.26
N PHE A 718 17.93 18.89 -11.23
CA PHE A 718 17.45 19.65 -12.37
C PHE A 718 16.08 19.16 -12.81
N ASP A 719 15.34 20.06 -13.46
CA ASP A 719 13.97 19.80 -13.89
C ASP A 719 13.95 19.39 -15.37
N VAL A 720 13.17 18.36 -15.68
CA VAL A 720 12.83 17.92 -17.03
C VAL A 720 11.37 18.24 -17.26
N ASP A 721 11.09 19.04 -18.29
CA ASP A 721 9.74 19.40 -18.68
C ASP A 721 9.23 18.37 -19.69
N ILE A 722 8.19 17.62 -19.32
CA ILE A 722 7.36 16.81 -20.23
C ILE A 722 6.37 17.73 -20.91
N ILE A 723 6.38 17.75 -22.23
CA ILE A 723 5.66 18.72 -23.06
C ILE A 723 4.33 18.10 -23.44
N GLY A 724 3.25 18.69 -22.94
CA GLY A 724 1.91 18.24 -23.24
C GLY A 724 1.39 18.78 -24.58
N ASP A 725 0.83 17.89 -25.40
CA ASP A 725 0.14 18.25 -26.63
C ASP A 725 -1.15 17.44 -26.86
N ALA A 726 -1.81 17.63 -28.00
CA ALA A 726 -3.14 17.07 -28.28
C ALA A 726 -3.13 16.03 -29.42
N GLN A 727 -1.95 15.51 -29.77
CA GLN A 727 -1.74 14.43 -30.72
C GLN A 727 -1.78 13.08 -30.01
N VAL A 728 -2.74 12.24 -30.40
CA VAL A 728 -2.75 10.84 -29.96
C VAL A 728 -1.52 10.10 -30.50
N GLU A 729 -0.62 9.76 -29.59
CA GLU A 729 0.64 9.07 -29.82
C GLU A 729 0.74 7.79 -28.94
N PRO A 730 1.69 6.87 -29.19
CA PRO A 730 1.94 5.75 -28.28
C PRO A 730 2.67 6.20 -27.02
N ASP A 731 2.52 5.47 -25.90
CA ASP A 731 3.37 5.68 -24.72
C ASP A 731 4.87 5.66 -25.09
N GLU A 732 5.60 6.58 -24.49
CA GLU A 732 7.01 6.81 -24.76
C GLU A 732 7.90 6.52 -23.56
N THR A 733 9.19 6.36 -23.79
CA THR A 733 10.18 6.17 -22.74
C THR A 733 11.28 7.22 -22.88
N LEU A 734 11.56 7.93 -21.80
CA LEU A 734 12.74 8.76 -21.61
C LEU A 734 13.76 7.98 -20.75
N VAL A 735 14.97 7.76 -21.26
CA VAL A 735 16.07 7.18 -20.49
C VAL A 735 17.16 8.22 -20.32
N LEU A 736 17.49 8.57 -19.08
CA LEU A 736 18.61 9.42 -18.75
C LEU A 736 19.74 8.57 -18.19
N SER A 737 20.99 8.87 -18.55
CA SER A 737 22.15 8.14 -18.05
C SER A 737 23.32 9.05 -17.70
N ILE A 738 24.01 8.68 -16.62
CA ILE A 738 25.31 9.22 -16.23
C ILE A 738 26.36 8.74 -17.22
N GLY A 739 27.04 9.69 -17.86
CA GLY A 739 28.16 9.45 -18.76
C GLY A 739 29.50 9.53 -18.04
N ALA A 740 30.46 10.24 -18.62
CA ALA A 740 31.76 10.44 -17.99
C ALA A 740 31.66 11.38 -16.77
N VAL A 741 32.42 11.05 -15.72
CA VAL A 741 32.62 11.91 -14.55
C VAL A 741 34.04 12.47 -14.61
N SER A 742 34.24 13.73 -14.24
CA SER A 742 35.55 14.38 -14.28
C SER A 742 36.55 13.87 -13.22
N GLU A 743 36.11 12.96 -12.35
CA GLU A 743 36.88 12.23 -11.34
C GLU A 743 36.62 10.73 -11.48
N ALA A 744 37.51 9.90 -10.94
CA ALA A 744 37.25 8.47 -10.82
C ALA A 744 36.05 8.26 -9.89
N ALA A 745 35.14 7.39 -10.28
CA ALA A 745 33.84 7.24 -9.63
C ALA A 745 33.31 5.83 -9.83
N THR A 746 32.39 5.43 -8.95
CA THR A 746 31.59 4.21 -9.11
C THR A 746 30.13 4.57 -9.33
N PHE A 747 29.33 3.62 -9.80
CA PHE A 747 27.89 3.85 -10.01
C PHE A 747 27.08 2.72 -9.39
N SER A 748 26.06 3.06 -8.61
CA SER A 748 25.03 2.13 -8.14
C SER A 748 23.69 2.34 -8.84
N GLY A 749 23.55 3.38 -9.66
CA GLY A 749 22.39 3.62 -10.52
C GLY A 749 22.76 4.66 -11.56
N ALA A 750 23.25 4.23 -12.72
CA ALA A 750 23.79 5.12 -13.76
C ALA A 750 22.76 5.49 -14.80
N SER A 751 21.54 4.95 -14.73
CA SER A 751 20.45 5.31 -15.64
C SER A 751 19.10 5.17 -14.97
N ILE A 752 18.17 6.00 -15.40
CA ILE A 752 16.75 5.94 -15.02
C ILE A 752 15.90 5.93 -16.28
N GLY A 753 14.80 5.17 -16.26
CA GLY A 753 13.77 5.17 -17.28
C GLY A 753 12.49 5.79 -16.73
N ILE A 754 11.91 6.72 -17.48
CA ILE A 754 10.63 7.36 -17.19
C ILE A 754 9.69 7.03 -18.35
N THR A 755 8.52 6.50 -18.05
CA THR A 755 7.45 6.27 -19.03
C THR A 755 6.59 7.52 -19.12
N ILE A 756 6.40 8.03 -20.33
CA ILE A 756 5.48 9.12 -20.64
C ILE A 756 4.22 8.47 -21.23
N THR A 757 3.11 8.55 -20.53
CA THR A 757 1.84 7.94 -20.94
C THR A 757 1.03 8.90 -21.80
N ASN A 758 0.53 8.43 -22.94
CA ASN A 758 -0.36 9.22 -23.79
C ASN A 758 -1.77 9.24 -23.16
N ASP A 759 -2.17 10.39 -22.64
CA ASP A 759 -3.50 10.63 -22.05
C ASP A 759 -4.50 11.28 -23.02
N ASP A 760 -4.05 11.50 -24.27
CA ASP A 760 -4.77 12.26 -25.26
C ASP A 760 -6.06 11.62 -25.80
N ALA A 761 -7.12 12.44 -25.86
CA ALA A 761 -8.42 12.01 -26.36
C ALA A 761 -8.51 12.07 -27.90
N PHE A 762 -8.74 10.93 -28.54
CA PHE A 762 -8.95 10.83 -29.99
C PHE A 762 -10.18 11.64 -30.47
N ILE A 763 -9.99 12.72 -31.25
CA ILE A 763 -11.07 13.49 -31.90
C ILE A 763 -11.11 13.25 -33.41
N ALA A 764 -12.27 12.83 -33.92
CA ALA A 764 -12.42 12.45 -35.32
C ALA A 764 -13.11 13.47 -36.25
N SER A 765 -12.93 13.28 -37.57
CA SER A 765 -13.28 14.22 -38.66
C SER A 765 -14.80 14.30 -39.01
N GLY A 766 -15.25 15.45 -39.55
CA GLY A 766 -16.67 15.77 -39.86
C GLY A 766 -17.33 15.03 -41.05
N PRO A 767 -18.58 15.38 -41.44
CA PRO A 767 -19.42 14.57 -42.35
C PRO A 767 -18.92 14.44 -43.78
N VAL A 768 -19.03 13.24 -44.35
CA VAL A 768 -18.77 12.90 -45.75
C VAL A 768 -20.08 12.88 -46.56
N LEU A 769 -20.12 13.59 -47.70
CA LEU A 769 -21.29 13.62 -48.59
C LEU A 769 -21.10 12.66 -49.78
N LEU A 770 -22.04 11.75 -50.00
CA LEU A 770 -22.05 10.84 -51.16
C LEU A 770 -22.82 11.47 -52.35
N ASP A 771 -22.41 11.11 -53.57
CA ASP A 771 -23.00 11.65 -54.80
C ASP A 771 -24.22 10.83 -55.26
N ALA A 772 -24.86 11.23 -56.37
CA ALA A 772 -26.07 10.54 -56.86
C ALA A 772 -25.78 9.20 -57.61
N GLY A 773 -24.61 8.60 -57.40
CA GLY A 773 -24.16 7.34 -58.00
C GLY A 773 -24.18 6.19 -57.00
N ASN A 774 -23.88 4.96 -57.46
CA ASN A 774 -23.79 3.80 -56.57
C ASN A 774 -22.38 3.69 -55.98
N SER A 775 -22.27 3.77 -54.67
CA SER A 775 -21.03 3.72 -53.88
C SER A 775 -20.94 2.44 -53.06
N ASN A 776 -19.71 2.00 -52.76
CA ASN A 776 -19.44 0.93 -51.81
C ASN A 776 -18.53 1.48 -50.71
N VAL A 777 -19.04 1.55 -49.49
CA VAL A 777 -18.44 2.27 -48.37
C VAL A 777 -18.16 1.29 -47.25
N ASN A 778 -16.91 1.27 -46.78
CA ASN A 778 -16.54 0.53 -45.57
C ASN A 778 -16.71 1.45 -44.37
N ILE A 779 -17.35 0.93 -43.32
CA ILE A 779 -17.58 1.65 -42.08
C ILE A 779 -16.59 1.13 -41.05
N ASP A 780 -15.54 1.93 -40.80
CA ASP A 780 -14.42 1.65 -39.89
C ASP A 780 -14.40 2.57 -38.66
N GLY A 781 -15.37 3.50 -38.55
CA GLY A 781 -15.44 4.45 -37.44
C GLY A 781 -14.51 5.65 -37.57
N GLN A 782 -13.75 5.82 -38.67
CA GLN A 782 -12.92 7.03 -38.86
C GLN A 782 -13.74 8.26 -39.27
N VAL A 783 -14.92 8.03 -39.87
CA VAL A 783 -15.85 9.07 -40.33
C VAL A 783 -17.16 8.93 -39.57
N PHE A 784 -17.56 10.00 -38.87
CA PHE A 784 -18.67 9.95 -37.91
C PHE A 784 -20.02 10.27 -38.54
N GLU A 785 -20.06 10.77 -39.77
CA GLU A 785 -21.31 11.02 -40.48
C GLU A 785 -21.16 10.85 -42.00
N PHE A 786 -22.08 10.12 -42.62
CA PHE A 786 -22.27 10.01 -44.07
C PHE A 786 -23.67 10.51 -44.44
N VAL A 787 -23.78 11.34 -45.47
CA VAL A 787 -25.07 11.79 -46.02
C VAL A 787 -25.12 11.50 -47.51
N ASP A 788 -26.07 10.66 -47.92
CA ASP A 788 -26.30 10.31 -49.33
C ASP A 788 -27.45 11.13 -49.96
N PHE A 789 -27.21 11.56 -51.20
CA PHE A 789 -28.19 12.27 -52.04
C PHE A 789 -28.70 11.42 -53.21
N GLY A 790 -28.25 10.16 -53.33
CA GLY A 790 -29.05 9.05 -53.82
C GLY A 790 -28.36 8.12 -54.83
N GLY A 791 -28.21 6.85 -54.52
CA GLY A 791 -27.80 5.81 -55.45
C GLY A 791 -28.52 4.49 -55.16
N ILE A 792 -27.87 3.37 -55.49
CA ILE A 792 -28.05 2.10 -54.77
C ILE A 792 -26.69 1.77 -54.18
N ASP A 793 -26.50 2.12 -52.92
CA ASP A 793 -25.22 2.10 -52.23
C ASP A 793 -25.05 0.82 -51.41
N THR A 794 -23.84 0.52 -50.96
CA THR A 794 -23.58 -0.61 -50.06
C THR A 794 -22.67 -0.16 -48.92
N TYR A 795 -23.15 -0.28 -47.69
CA TYR A 795 -22.41 0.04 -46.48
C TYR A 795 -21.98 -1.27 -45.81
N THR A 796 -20.67 -1.52 -45.71
CA THR A 796 -20.11 -2.73 -45.08
C THR A 796 -19.50 -2.39 -43.74
N ILE A 797 -20.02 -3.00 -42.66
CA ILE A 797 -19.57 -2.75 -41.29
C ILE A 797 -18.34 -3.60 -40.98
N LEU A 798 -17.28 -2.96 -40.45
CA LEU A 798 -16.07 -3.63 -39.99
C LEU A 798 -16.11 -3.86 -38.47
N PRO A 799 -15.46 -4.93 -37.96
CA PRO A 799 -15.54 -5.31 -36.55
C PRO A 799 -14.76 -4.39 -35.59
N ASN A 800 -13.75 -3.67 -36.08
CA ASN A 800 -12.93 -2.78 -35.27
C ASN A 800 -13.30 -1.33 -35.58
N LEU A 801 -14.44 -0.87 -35.04
CA LEU A 801 -14.82 0.52 -35.17
C LEU A 801 -13.96 1.39 -34.26
N LEU A 802 -13.50 2.52 -34.80
CA LEU A 802 -12.71 3.53 -34.10
C LEU A 802 -13.57 4.65 -33.49
N GLY A 803 -14.90 4.64 -33.70
CA GLY A 803 -15.80 5.70 -33.29
C GLY A 803 -17.25 5.52 -33.73
N ASP A 804 -18.17 6.28 -33.13
CA ASP A 804 -19.60 6.33 -33.49
C ASP A 804 -19.82 6.85 -34.92
N VAL A 805 -20.78 6.28 -35.66
CA VAL A 805 -21.05 6.66 -37.06
C VAL A 805 -22.53 6.87 -37.33
N VAL A 806 -22.90 7.96 -38.00
CA VAL A 806 -24.26 8.23 -38.48
C VAL A 806 -24.30 8.13 -40.01
N ILE A 807 -25.25 7.39 -40.58
CA ILE A 807 -25.43 7.27 -42.04
C ILE A 807 -26.85 7.70 -42.38
N THR A 808 -27.01 8.76 -43.16
CA THR A 808 -28.32 9.24 -43.63
C THR A 808 -28.51 8.94 -45.11
N ASP A 809 -29.46 8.06 -45.44
CA ASP A 809 -29.77 7.64 -46.81
C ASP A 809 -31.28 7.35 -46.94
N ASN A 810 -31.92 7.84 -48.01
CA ASN A 810 -33.36 7.66 -48.26
C ASN A 810 -33.64 6.89 -49.57
N ASN A 811 -32.63 6.17 -50.08
CA ASN A 811 -32.67 5.43 -51.32
C ASN A 811 -32.54 3.92 -51.08
N LEU A 812 -32.78 3.14 -52.13
CA LEU A 812 -32.64 1.69 -52.06
C LEU A 812 -31.17 1.30 -51.91
N SER A 813 -30.70 0.95 -50.72
CA SER A 813 -29.28 0.68 -50.44
C SER A 813 -29.08 -0.59 -49.60
N GLY A 814 -27.90 -1.19 -49.64
CA GLY A 814 -27.56 -2.41 -48.91
C GLY A 814 -26.76 -2.13 -47.64
N ILE A 815 -27.08 -2.81 -46.54
CA ILE A 815 -26.29 -2.82 -45.30
C ILE A 815 -25.75 -4.23 -45.10
N ASN A 816 -24.43 -4.39 -45.14
CA ASN A 816 -23.76 -5.68 -45.03
C ASN A 816 -23.14 -5.87 -43.64
N LEU A 817 -23.57 -6.93 -42.96
CA LEU A 817 -23.14 -7.37 -41.64
C LEU A 817 -22.39 -8.71 -41.79
N PRO A 818 -21.04 -8.68 -41.85
CA PRO A 818 -20.25 -9.88 -42.14
C PRO A 818 -20.35 -10.94 -41.04
N ALA A 819 -20.17 -12.22 -41.41
CA ALA A 819 -20.08 -13.30 -40.42
C ALA A 819 -18.89 -13.10 -39.47
N GLY A 820 -19.10 -13.29 -38.17
CA GLY A 820 -18.10 -13.04 -37.12
C GLY A 820 -18.12 -11.63 -36.54
N LEU A 821 -18.93 -10.71 -37.08
CA LEU A 821 -19.19 -9.40 -36.48
C LEU A 821 -19.98 -9.57 -35.17
N VAL A 822 -19.49 -9.04 -34.05
CA VAL A 822 -20.20 -9.07 -32.76
C VAL A 822 -21.04 -7.80 -32.64
N ILE A 823 -22.35 -7.95 -32.49
CA ILE A 823 -23.26 -6.85 -32.18
C ILE A 823 -23.50 -6.86 -30.67
N GLU A 824 -23.18 -5.78 -29.98
CA GLU A 824 -23.29 -5.65 -28.52
C GLU A 824 -24.67 -5.14 -28.11
N ASP A 825 -25.19 -4.14 -28.83
CA ASP A 825 -26.54 -3.59 -28.68
C ASP A 825 -27.20 -3.36 -30.05
N ALA A 826 -28.52 -3.38 -30.12
CA ALA A 826 -29.27 -2.99 -31.31
C ALA A 826 -30.60 -2.33 -30.94
N ARG A 827 -30.94 -1.21 -31.59
CA ARG A 827 -32.20 -0.49 -31.36
C ARG A 827 -32.88 -0.14 -32.67
N PHE A 828 -34.17 -0.41 -32.74
CA PHE A 828 -34.99 -0.26 -33.93
C PHE A 828 -35.82 1.01 -33.83
N LEU A 829 -35.56 1.96 -34.71
CA LEU A 829 -36.27 3.24 -34.80
C LEU A 829 -37.36 3.15 -35.89
N SER A 830 -38.31 4.09 -35.86
CA SER A 830 -39.34 4.19 -36.90
C SER A 830 -38.78 4.66 -38.25
N ASP A 831 -37.60 5.27 -38.24
CA ASP A 831 -36.89 5.92 -39.34
C ASP A 831 -35.40 5.54 -39.37
N GLY A 832 -35.03 4.39 -38.81
CA GLY A 832 -33.62 3.98 -38.78
C GLY A 832 -33.30 2.77 -37.91
N LEU A 833 -32.05 2.33 -37.94
CA LEU A 833 -31.49 1.23 -37.15
C LEU A 833 -30.23 1.70 -36.42
N GLN A 834 -30.11 1.40 -35.13
CA GLN A 834 -28.89 1.59 -34.35
C GLN A 834 -28.27 0.24 -33.98
N LEU A 835 -26.96 0.10 -34.14
CA LEU A 835 -26.18 -1.08 -33.75
C LEU A 835 -24.94 -0.63 -32.98
N GLN A 836 -24.56 -1.35 -31.93
CA GLN A 836 -23.30 -1.14 -31.22
C GLN A 836 -22.32 -2.28 -31.56
N VAL A 837 -21.09 -1.92 -31.91
CA VAL A 837 -20.00 -2.85 -32.27
C VAL A 837 -18.72 -2.28 -31.68
N ASN A 838 -17.98 -3.10 -30.91
CA ASN A 838 -16.72 -2.69 -30.28
C ASN A 838 -16.87 -1.40 -29.46
N GLY A 839 -17.91 -1.34 -28.62
CA GLY A 839 -18.27 -0.18 -27.79
C GLY A 839 -18.89 1.02 -28.54
N ASN A 840 -18.82 1.07 -29.87
CA ASN A 840 -19.21 2.23 -30.68
C ASN A 840 -20.56 2.03 -31.40
N THR A 841 -21.34 3.10 -31.50
CA THR A 841 -22.70 3.11 -32.07
C THR A 841 -22.70 3.52 -33.54
N ILE A 842 -23.26 2.67 -34.40
CA ILE A 842 -23.63 3.03 -35.77
C ILE A 842 -25.13 3.30 -35.85
N THR A 843 -25.52 4.47 -36.35
CA THR A 843 -26.90 4.88 -36.58
C THR A 843 -27.19 5.04 -38.07
N PHE A 844 -28.07 4.20 -38.63
CA PHE A 844 -28.62 4.37 -39.97
C PHE A 844 -29.94 5.14 -39.89
N LEU A 845 -30.06 6.27 -40.60
CA LEU A 845 -31.25 7.12 -40.66
C LEU A 845 -31.79 7.17 -42.09
N GLY A 846 -33.09 6.92 -42.25
CA GLY A 846 -33.71 6.75 -43.57
C GLY A 846 -35.05 6.04 -43.51
N ASN A 847 -35.63 5.70 -44.66
CA ASN A 847 -36.75 4.77 -44.69
C ASN A 847 -36.23 3.32 -44.53
N PRO A 848 -36.49 2.62 -43.41
CA PRO A 848 -35.88 1.31 -43.16
C PRO A 848 -36.26 0.22 -44.15
N ASP A 849 -37.41 0.37 -44.81
CA ASP A 849 -37.91 -0.55 -45.85
C ASP A 849 -37.16 -0.41 -47.18
N ASP A 850 -36.43 0.70 -47.37
CA ASP A 850 -35.60 0.91 -48.56
C ASP A 850 -34.20 0.28 -48.39
N PHE A 851 -33.81 -0.13 -47.18
CA PHE A 851 -32.55 -0.85 -46.96
C PHE A 851 -32.69 -2.37 -47.11
N ALA A 852 -31.72 -2.99 -47.78
CA ALA A 852 -31.55 -4.45 -47.82
C ALA A 852 -30.46 -4.87 -46.81
N TYR A 853 -30.86 -5.56 -45.75
CA TYR A 853 -29.94 -5.99 -44.69
C TYR A 853 -29.39 -7.38 -45.01
N VAL A 854 -28.07 -7.49 -45.14
CA VAL A 854 -27.37 -8.72 -45.52
C VAL A 854 -26.62 -9.26 -44.31
N PHE A 855 -27.03 -10.42 -43.81
CA PHE A 855 -26.39 -11.10 -42.68
C PHE A 855 -25.53 -12.27 -43.12
N GLY A 856 -24.33 -12.40 -42.55
CA GLY A 856 -23.47 -13.57 -42.76
C GLY A 856 -22.69 -13.56 -44.07
N GLY A 857 -22.61 -12.41 -44.76
CA GLY A 857 -21.76 -12.20 -45.93
C GLY A 857 -20.27 -12.13 -45.57
N THR A 858 -19.40 -11.89 -46.57
CA THR A 858 -17.98 -11.54 -46.32
C THR A 858 -17.77 -10.04 -46.51
N PRO A 859 -16.72 -9.42 -45.92
CA PRO A 859 -16.44 -8.00 -46.12
C PRO A 859 -16.18 -7.60 -47.59
N LEU A 860 -15.90 -8.56 -48.49
CA LEU A 860 -15.57 -8.32 -49.90
C LEU A 860 -16.67 -8.78 -50.88
N ASP A 861 -17.67 -9.54 -50.41
CA ASP A 861 -18.78 -10.04 -51.23
C ASP A 861 -20.06 -10.20 -50.40
N ALA A 862 -20.98 -9.24 -50.55
CA ALA A 862 -22.29 -9.23 -49.91
C ALA A 862 -23.30 -10.19 -50.58
N SER A 863 -22.99 -10.80 -51.74
CA SER A 863 -23.92 -11.71 -52.42
C SER A 863 -24.01 -13.10 -51.78
N VAL A 864 -23.17 -13.36 -50.78
CA VAL A 864 -23.05 -14.66 -50.08
C VAL A 864 -23.95 -14.72 -48.82
N GLY A 865 -24.37 -13.58 -48.28
CA GLY A 865 -25.20 -13.50 -47.07
C GLY A 865 -26.71 -13.62 -47.31
N SER A 866 -27.44 -13.84 -46.22
CA SER A 866 -28.92 -13.88 -46.21
C SER A 866 -29.49 -12.47 -46.19
N VAL A 867 -30.32 -12.12 -47.19
CA VAL A 867 -31.01 -10.82 -47.24
C VAL A 867 -32.30 -10.88 -46.42
N LEU A 868 -32.42 -9.99 -45.43
CA LEU A 868 -33.57 -9.86 -44.54
C LEU A 868 -34.26 -8.50 -44.75
N ARG A 869 -35.59 -8.49 -44.60
CA ARG A 869 -36.36 -7.24 -44.47
C ARG A 869 -36.30 -6.71 -43.04
N TYR A 870 -36.57 -5.43 -42.85
CA TYR A 870 -36.46 -4.77 -41.55
C TYR A 870 -37.32 -5.42 -40.44
N ASP A 871 -38.53 -5.89 -40.75
CA ASP A 871 -39.39 -6.66 -39.83
C ASP A 871 -38.76 -7.99 -39.40
N GLN A 872 -38.03 -8.62 -40.32
CA GLN A 872 -37.33 -9.88 -40.08
C GLN A 872 -36.02 -9.66 -39.32
N VAL A 873 -35.35 -8.52 -39.52
CA VAL A 873 -34.18 -8.12 -38.73
C VAL A 873 -34.59 -7.86 -37.28
N ALA A 874 -35.64 -7.09 -37.04
CA ALA A 874 -36.17 -6.89 -35.68
C ALA A 874 -36.52 -8.23 -35.00
N SER A 875 -37.16 -9.13 -35.75
CA SER A 875 -37.47 -10.49 -35.26
C SER A 875 -36.22 -11.31 -34.96
N ALA A 876 -35.14 -11.17 -35.73
CA ALA A 876 -33.87 -11.86 -35.50
C ALA A 876 -33.18 -11.39 -34.21
N PHE A 877 -33.31 -10.11 -33.87
CA PHE A 877 -32.88 -9.53 -32.59
C PHE A 877 -33.92 -9.70 -31.46
N GLY A 878 -34.96 -10.51 -31.69
CA GLY A 878 -35.97 -10.86 -30.70
C GLY A 878 -36.98 -9.77 -30.37
N THR A 879 -36.99 -8.66 -31.10
CA THR A 879 -37.86 -7.51 -30.82
C THR A 879 -38.88 -7.29 -31.94
N SER A 880 -39.76 -6.31 -31.75
CA SER A 880 -40.73 -5.90 -32.76
C SER A 880 -40.55 -4.42 -33.09
N LEU A 881 -40.93 -4.03 -34.30
CA LEU A 881 -40.78 -2.64 -34.75
C LEU A 881 -41.69 -1.69 -33.94
N PRO A 882 -41.20 -0.49 -33.57
CA PRO A 882 -42.01 0.49 -32.88
C PRO A 882 -43.14 0.99 -33.79
N ALA A 883 -44.32 1.26 -33.22
CA ALA A 883 -45.39 1.91 -33.98
C ALA A 883 -44.97 3.35 -34.38
N PRO A 884 -45.46 3.90 -35.51
CA PRO A 884 -45.05 5.23 -35.97
C PRO A 884 -45.19 6.31 -34.89
N GLY A 885 -44.09 7.01 -34.57
CA GLY A 885 -44.04 8.06 -33.54
C GLY A 885 -43.91 7.57 -32.09
N GLN A 886 -43.63 6.28 -31.87
CA GLN A 886 -43.23 5.71 -30.56
C GLN A 886 -41.70 5.67 -30.43
N PRO A 887 -41.15 5.68 -29.20
CA PRO A 887 -39.71 5.55 -28.97
C PRO A 887 -39.15 4.22 -29.52
N ALA A 888 -37.85 4.20 -29.80
CA ALA A 888 -37.16 3.04 -30.35
C ALA A 888 -37.34 1.79 -29.47
N THR A 889 -37.49 0.62 -30.11
CA THR A 889 -37.51 -0.66 -29.41
C THR A 889 -36.11 -1.26 -29.39
N SER A 890 -35.61 -1.62 -28.21
CA SER A 890 -34.33 -2.30 -28.08
C SER A 890 -34.45 -3.78 -28.48
N ALA A 891 -33.35 -4.34 -28.97
CA ALA A 891 -33.18 -5.76 -29.17
C ALA A 891 -33.31 -6.51 -27.83
N LEU A 892 -33.83 -7.73 -27.89
CA LEU A 892 -33.83 -8.65 -26.75
C LEU A 892 -32.61 -9.59 -26.78
N PHE A 893 -31.96 -9.73 -27.95
CA PHE A 893 -30.82 -10.62 -28.15
C PHE A 893 -29.76 -9.94 -29.02
N THR A 894 -28.49 -10.01 -28.62
CA THR A 894 -27.33 -9.48 -29.35
C THR A 894 -26.17 -10.48 -29.25
N GLY A 895 -25.19 -10.41 -30.14
CA GLY A 895 -24.11 -11.39 -30.23
C GLY A 895 -23.48 -11.50 -31.61
N THR A 896 -22.73 -12.57 -31.84
CA THR A 896 -22.00 -12.79 -33.10
C THR A 896 -22.95 -13.08 -34.27
N VAL A 897 -22.77 -12.38 -35.39
CA VAL A 897 -23.47 -12.65 -36.64
C VAL A 897 -22.97 -13.96 -37.25
N ARG A 898 -23.87 -14.92 -37.43
CA ARG A 898 -23.57 -16.24 -38.01
C ARG A 898 -23.72 -16.25 -39.52
N ILE A 899 -23.02 -17.17 -40.17
CA ILE A 899 -23.03 -17.34 -41.62
C ILE A 899 -24.41 -17.75 -42.17
N ASP A 900 -25.30 -18.26 -41.33
CA ASP A 900 -26.67 -18.66 -41.70
C ASP A 900 -27.70 -17.53 -41.60
N GLY A 901 -27.29 -16.33 -41.17
CA GLY A 901 -28.14 -15.15 -41.05
C GLY A 901 -28.80 -14.97 -39.68
N THR A 902 -28.36 -15.71 -38.65
CA THR A 902 -28.81 -15.57 -37.25
C THR A 902 -27.77 -14.88 -36.37
N ILE A 903 -28.16 -14.49 -35.14
CA ILE A 903 -27.29 -13.86 -34.14
C ILE A 903 -27.20 -14.77 -32.92
N GLU A 904 -26.02 -14.91 -32.34
CA GLU A 904 -25.86 -15.63 -31.07
C GLU A 904 -26.77 -15.04 -30.00
N GLY A 905 -27.44 -15.89 -29.21
CA GLY A 905 -28.38 -15.45 -28.18
C GLY A 905 -29.84 -15.30 -28.61
N SER A 906 -30.22 -15.44 -29.90
CA SER A 906 -31.61 -15.26 -30.36
C SER A 906 -32.62 -16.37 -29.99
N GLY A 907 -32.54 -16.92 -28.77
CA GLY A 907 -33.38 -18.00 -28.27
C GLY A 907 -33.83 -17.80 -26.81
N SER A 908 -34.98 -17.12 -26.65
CA SER A 908 -35.96 -17.10 -25.53
C SER A 908 -35.53 -16.73 -24.09
N GLY A 909 -36.02 -15.57 -23.61
CA GLY A 909 -36.53 -15.34 -22.23
C GLY A 909 -35.68 -14.46 -21.30
N GLY A 910 -36.27 -13.43 -20.67
CA GLY A 910 -35.73 -12.71 -19.50
C GLY A 910 -36.63 -12.90 -18.27
N PRO A 911 -36.29 -12.29 -17.11
CA PRO A 911 -35.46 -12.95 -16.10
C PRO A 911 -36.15 -14.22 -15.57
N THR A 912 -35.52 -15.36 -15.71
CA THR A 912 -36.12 -16.64 -15.30
C THR A 912 -35.20 -17.29 -14.29
N THR A 913 -35.68 -17.44 -13.06
CA THR A 913 -35.11 -18.36 -12.07
C THR A 913 -34.78 -19.67 -12.78
N ILE A 914 -33.50 -20.05 -12.80
CA ILE A 914 -33.07 -21.31 -13.39
C ILE A 914 -33.23 -22.36 -12.31
N SER A 915 -34.07 -23.35 -12.57
CA SER A 915 -34.23 -24.50 -11.68
C SER A 915 -33.77 -25.75 -12.41
N SER A 916 -32.91 -26.52 -11.77
CA SER A 916 -32.29 -27.72 -12.34
C SER A 916 -32.31 -28.89 -11.37
N VAL A 917 -32.41 -30.11 -11.90
CA VAL A 917 -32.27 -31.37 -11.15
C VAL A 917 -31.23 -32.24 -11.84
N ALA A 918 -30.22 -32.67 -11.09
CA ALA A 918 -29.20 -33.59 -11.56
C ALA A 918 -29.54 -35.04 -11.16
N TYR A 919 -29.43 -35.95 -12.13
CA TYR A 919 -29.63 -37.39 -11.93
C TYR A 919 -28.35 -38.16 -12.21
N PHE A 920 -27.90 -38.92 -11.22
CA PHE A 920 -26.75 -39.83 -11.32
C PHE A 920 -27.26 -41.27 -11.37
N LEU A 921 -26.81 -42.05 -12.35
CA LEU A 921 -27.25 -43.43 -12.56
C LEU A 921 -26.05 -44.30 -12.92
N LEU A 922 -25.93 -45.50 -12.34
CA LEU A 922 -24.86 -46.45 -12.68
C LEU A 922 -25.34 -47.90 -12.56
N ASP A 923 -25.01 -48.72 -13.56
CA ASP A 923 -25.03 -50.19 -13.43
C ASP A 923 -23.73 -50.63 -12.75
N GLN A 924 -23.80 -50.94 -11.45
CA GLN A 924 -22.62 -51.24 -10.65
C GLN A 924 -21.95 -52.55 -11.10
N ALA A 925 -22.70 -53.48 -11.68
CA ALA A 925 -22.14 -54.72 -12.19
C ALA A 925 -21.40 -54.52 -13.52
N ALA A 926 -21.90 -53.62 -14.38
CA ALA A 926 -21.20 -53.22 -15.60
C ALA A 926 -19.89 -52.48 -15.29
N GLU A 927 -19.91 -51.58 -14.29
CA GLU A 927 -18.72 -50.88 -13.81
C GLU A 927 -17.67 -51.85 -13.26
N LEU A 928 -18.09 -52.76 -12.38
CA LEU A 928 -17.19 -53.76 -11.80
C LEU A 928 -16.61 -54.71 -12.86
N ALA A 929 -17.34 -54.95 -13.95
CA ALA A 929 -16.86 -55.72 -15.09
C ALA A 929 -15.96 -54.91 -16.06
N GLY A 930 -15.78 -53.60 -15.83
CA GLY A 930 -15.05 -52.69 -16.70
C GLY A 930 -15.72 -52.51 -18.07
N ASP A 931 -17.04 -52.61 -18.14
CA ASP A 931 -17.79 -52.45 -19.39
C ASP A 931 -17.83 -50.96 -19.79
N PRO A 932 -17.40 -50.60 -21.02
CA PRO A 932 -17.50 -49.22 -21.51
C PRO A 932 -18.95 -48.70 -21.57
N ASN A 933 -19.94 -49.60 -21.60
CA ASN A 933 -21.35 -49.27 -21.50
C ASN A 933 -21.80 -49.34 -20.03
N ARG A 934 -21.60 -48.24 -19.29
CA ARG A 934 -21.84 -48.16 -17.84
C ARG A 934 -23.33 -48.22 -17.42
N LEU A 935 -24.27 -48.33 -18.37
CA LEU A 935 -25.72 -48.48 -18.16
C LEU A 935 -26.29 -49.70 -18.90
N ASN A 936 -25.55 -50.81 -18.98
CA ASN A 936 -25.87 -51.93 -19.87
C ASN A 936 -27.06 -52.79 -19.41
N ASN A 937 -27.26 -52.96 -18.10
CA ASN A 937 -28.32 -53.80 -17.55
C ASN A 937 -28.98 -53.10 -16.35
N ILE A 938 -29.75 -52.05 -16.65
CA ILE A 938 -30.56 -51.28 -15.69
C ILE A 938 -32.05 -51.68 -15.78
N ASP A 939 -32.83 -51.44 -14.72
CA ASP A 939 -34.31 -51.58 -14.73
C ASP A 939 -35.04 -50.23 -14.86
N ILE A 940 -34.28 -49.18 -15.19
CA ILE A 940 -34.73 -47.80 -15.30
C ILE A 940 -34.88 -47.43 -16.77
N ASP A 941 -35.99 -46.80 -17.13
CA ASP A 941 -36.33 -46.36 -18.50
C ASP A 941 -36.69 -44.87 -18.58
N GLY A 942 -36.60 -44.14 -17.46
CA GLY A 942 -36.96 -42.73 -17.42
C GLY A 942 -36.62 -41.99 -16.13
N LEU A 943 -36.97 -40.72 -16.09
CA LEU A 943 -36.82 -39.81 -14.96
C LEU A 943 -38.22 -39.38 -14.45
N VAL A 944 -38.35 -39.20 -13.13
CA VAL A 944 -39.57 -38.69 -12.50
C VAL A 944 -39.25 -37.42 -11.73
N PHE A 945 -39.98 -36.34 -12.03
CA PHE A 945 -39.80 -35.02 -11.42
C PHE A 945 -41.11 -34.26 -11.30
N GLY A 946 -41.11 -33.25 -10.43
CA GLY A 946 -42.18 -32.26 -10.32
C GLY A 946 -41.81 -30.99 -11.04
N VAL A 947 -42.79 -30.36 -11.67
CA VAL A 947 -42.70 -28.96 -12.13
C VAL A 947 -43.74 -28.17 -11.37
N THR A 948 -43.30 -27.16 -10.63
CA THR A 948 -44.18 -26.22 -9.93
C THR A 948 -44.25 -24.92 -10.73
N ASP A 949 -45.45 -24.57 -11.17
CA ASP A 949 -45.68 -23.31 -11.91
C ASP A 949 -45.67 -22.08 -10.97
N GLU A 950 -45.71 -20.87 -11.55
CA GLU A 950 -45.73 -19.60 -10.81
C GLU A 950 -46.92 -19.46 -9.84
N SER A 951 -47.98 -20.27 -9.99
CA SER A 951 -49.14 -20.28 -9.09
C SER A 951 -48.93 -21.18 -7.86
N GLY A 952 -47.81 -21.90 -7.79
CA GLY A 952 -47.45 -22.83 -6.73
C GLY A 952 -48.03 -24.24 -6.93
N THR A 953 -48.52 -24.59 -8.12
CA THR A 953 -49.12 -25.91 -8.38
C THR A 953 -48.07 -26.88 -8.93
N THR A 954 -47.77 -27.96 -8.20
CA THR A 954 -46.80 -28.99 -8.63
C THR A 954 -47.47 -30.08 -9.48
N THR A 955 -47.01 -30.26 -10.71
CA THR A 955 -47.38 -31.36 -11.60
C THR A 955 -46.24 -32.39 -11.64
N GLN A 956 -46.51 -33.64 -11.27
CA GLN A 956 -45.54 -34.73 -11.40
C GLN A 956 -45.51 -35.25 -12.84
N VAL A 957 -44.32 -35.29 -13.42
CA VAL A 957 -44.05 -35.70 -14.79
C VAL A 957 -43.15 -36.93 -14.78
N VAL A 958 -43.53 -37.92 -15.60
CA VAL A 958 -42.72 -39.11 -15.87
C VAL A 958 -42.20 -38.99 -17.30
N LEU A 959 -40.90 -38.87 -17.45
CA LEU A 959 -40.20 -38.77 -18.73
C LEU A 959 -39.51 -40.11 -19.01
N GLU A 960 -40.15 -40.97 -19.80
CA GLU A 960 -39.69 -42.33 -20.03
C GLU A 960 -39.65 -42.72 -21.52
N SER A 961 -38.79 -43.69 -21.84
CA SER A 961 -38.70 -44.31 -23.15
C SER A 961 -38.15 -45.73 -23.01
N ASP A 962 -38.83 -46.72 -23.61
CA ASP A 962 -38.31 -48.10 -23.72
C ASP A 962 -36.88 -48.16 -24.28
N ALA A 963 -36.48 -47.17 -25.10
CA ALA A 963 -35.14 -47.08 -25.68
C ALA A 963 -34.06 -46.56 -24.71
N ALA A 964 -34.44 -45.90 -23.61
CA ALA A 964 -33.50 -45.40 -22.61
C ALA A 964 -32.90 -46.56 -21.79
N ASN A 965 -33.72 -47.56 -21.44
CA ASN A 965 -33.30 -48.73 -20.68
C ASN A 965 -32.18 -49.56 -21.35
N VAL A 966 -32.16 -49.58 -22.68
CA VAL A 966 -31.19 -50.34 -23.48
C VAL A 966 -30.11 -49.46 -24.12
N ALA A 967 -29.99 -48.20 -23.69
CA ALA A 967 -29.11 -47.22 -24.33
C ALA A 967 -27.61 -47.42 -24.03
N GLY A 968 -27.28 -48.17 -22.97
CA GLY A 968 -25.93 -48.60 -22.61
C GLY A 968 -24.98 -47.52 -22.08
N THR A 969 -25.19 -46.24 -22.40
CA THR A 969 -24.35 -45.10 -21.96
C THR A 969 -25.20 -43.94 -21.45
N HIS A 970 -24.65 -43.07 -20.59
CA HIS A 970 -25.36 -41.89 -20.07
C HIS A 970 -25.81 -40.93 -21.17
N GLN A 971 -24.95 -40.65 -22.16
CA GLN A 971 -25.34 -39.83 -23.31
C GLN A 971 -26.40 -40.53 -24.17
N GLY A 972 -26.31 -41.86 -24.33
CA GLY A 972 -27.34 -42.64 -25.00
C GLY A 972 -28.69 -42.54 -24.29
N PHE A 973 -28.70 -42.62 -22.95
CA PHE A 973 -29.89 -42.48 -22.12
C PHE A 973 -30.54 -41.10 -22.28
N VAL A 974 -29.74 -40.03 -22.20
CA VAL A 974 -30.20 -38.64 -22.45
C VAL A 974 -30.77 -38.49 -23.86
N ASN A 975 -30.10 -39.03 -24.88
CA ASN A 975 -30.54 -38.96 -26.27
C ASN A 975 -31.89 -39.66 -26.49
N SER A 976 -32.10 -40.82 -25.86
CA SER A 976 -33.37 -41.58 -25.96
C SER A 976 -34.56 -40.81 -25.38
N LEU A 977 -34.34 -39.96 -24.37
CA LEU A 977 -35.37 -39.16 -23.73
C LEU A 977 -35.66 -37.80 -24.42
N GLN A 978 -34.82 -37.36 -25.38
CA GLN A 978 -35.02 -36.08 -26.08
C GLN A 978 -36.35 -36.03 -26.86
N GLY A 979 -36.74 -37.12 -27.51
CA GLY A 979 -38.00 -37.20 -28.26
C GLY A 979 -39.23 -37.03 -27.37
N PRO A 980 -39.38 -37.85 -26.30
CA PRO A 980 -40.43 -37.68 -25.31
C PRO A 980 -40.44 -36.30 -24.63
N LEU A 981 -39.26 -35.74 -24.32
CA LEU A 981 -39.13 -34.40 -23.74
C LEU A 981 -39.74 -33.34 -24.66
N GLN A 982 -39.39 -33.36 -25.95
CA GLN A 982 -39.93 -32.39 -26.91
C GLN A 982 -41.45 -32.56 -27.13
N ALA A 983 -41.99 -33.77 -26.99
CA ALA A 983 -43.43 -33.99 -27.06
C ALA A 983 -44.17 -33.32 -25.89
N LEU A 984 -43.65 -33.45 -24.67
CA LEU A 984 -44.20 -32.81 -23.47
C LEU A 984 -44.04 -31.28 -23.47
N ILE A 985 -42.98 -30.75 -24.12
CA ILE A 985 -42.86 -29.30 -24.34
C ILE A 985 -43.88 -28.83 -25.38
N SER A 986 -44.07 -29.60 -26.46
CA SER A 986 -44.98 -29.25 -27.56
C SER A 986 -46.46 -29.30 -27.17
N ASP A 987 -46.84 -30.19 -26.25
CA ASP A 987 -48.22 -30.29 -25.74
C ASP A 987 -48.51 -29.36 -24.56
N GLY A 988 -47.49 -28.68 -24.04
CA GLY A 988 -47.57 -27.69 -22.96
C GLY A 988 -47.55 -28.28 -21.55
N THR A 989 -47.25 -29.58 -21.38
CA THR A 989 -47.05 -30.21 -20.07
C THR A 989 -45.76 -29.72 -19.40
N LEU A 990 -44.72 -29.44 -20.21
CA LEU A 990 -43.47 -28.85 -19.76
C LEU A 990 -43.27 -27.45 -20.36
N PRO A 991 -42.62 -26.53 -19.63
CA PRO A 991 -42.25 -25.23 -20.17
C PRO A 991 -41.45 -25.26 -21.47
N ILE A 992 -41.71 -24.28 -22.33
CA ILE A 992 -40.88 -24.02 -23.52
C ILE A 992 -39.49 -23.58 -23.06
N GLY A 993 -38.45 -24.26 -23.54
CA GLY A 993 -37.06 -24.05 -23.11
C GLY A 993 -36.54 -25.06 -22.10
N THR A 994 -37.35 -26.04 -21.66
CA THR A 994 -36.87 -27.16 -20.82
C THR A 994 -35.81 -27.97 -21.56
N THR A 995 -34.65 -28.21 -20.94
CA THR A 995 -33.57 -29.01 -21.55
C THR A 995 -33.15 -30.17 -20.66
N LEU A 996 -32.75 -31.28 -21.27
CA LEU A 996 -32.09 -32.41 -20.60
C LEU A 996 -30.74 -32.62 -21.28
N ARG A 997 -29.64 -32.52 -20.54
CA ARG A 997 -28.27 -32.66 -21.06
C ARG A 997 -27.44 -33.54 -20.14
N LEU A 998 -26.36 -34.10 -20.68
CA LEU A 998 -25.32 -34.72 -19.87
C LEU A 998 -24.30 -33.64 -19.52
N ASP A 999 -24.04 -33.46 -18.23
CA ASP A 999 -22.95 -32.61 -17.76
C ASP A 999 -21.82 -33.50 -17.22
N PRO A 1000 -20.68 -33.59 -17.93
CA PRO A 1000 -19.56 -34.42 -17.49
C PRO A 1000 -18.71 -33.75 -16.39
N THR A 1001 -18.94 -32.47 -16.09
CA THR A 1001 -18.20 -31.71 -15.07
C THR A 1001 -18.84 -31.86 -13.69
N LEU A 1002 -20.17 -32.05 -13.64
CA LEU A 1002 -20.90 -32.39 -12.43
C LEU A 1002 -20.95 -33.91 -12.27
N VAL A 1003 -20.24 -34.45 -11.27
CA VAL A 1003 -20.05 -35.90 -11.08
C VAL A 1003 -20.36 -36.37 -9.67
N ASP A 1004 -20.76 -37.64 -9.52
CA ASP A 1004 -20.87 -38.34 -8.22
C ASP A 1004 -20.15 -39.70 -8.26
N THR A 1005 -19.94 -40.35 -7.12
CA THR A 1005 -19.32 -41.69 -7.03
C THR A 1005 -20.07 -42.59 -6.06
N THR A 1006 -19.97 -43.91 -6.24
CA THR A 1006 -20.51 -44.93 -5.31
C THR A 1006 -19.48 -46.01 -5.01
N PHE A 1007 -19.73 -46.86 -4.02
CA PHE A 1007 -18.92 -48.06 -3.76
C PHE A 1007 -19.55 -49.30 -4.38
N LEU A 1008 -18.76 -50.06 -5.14
CA LEU A 1008 -19.15 -51.29 -5.81
C LEU A 1008 -19.22 -52.48 -4.82
N ALA A 1009 -19.85 -53.57 -5.23
CA ALA A 1009 -20.09 -54.74 -4.38
C ALA A 1009 -18.82 -55.45 -3.86
N ASP A 1010 -17.65 -55.21 -4.47
CA ASP A 1010 -16.35 -55.73 -4.01
C ASP A 1010 -15.62 -54.78 -3.03
N GLY A 1011 -16.21 -53.61 -2.75
CA GLY A 1011 -15.71 -52.57 -1.86
C GLY A 1011 -14.87 -51.49 -2.54
N SER A 1012 -14.62 -51.59 -3.85
CA SER A 1012 -13.93 -50.53 -4.60
C SER A 1012 -14.86 -49.34 -4.91
N GLN A 1013 -14.31 -48.14 -5.09
CA GLN A 1013 -15.07 -46.95 -5.48
C GLN A 1013 -15.21 -46.90 -7.01
N SER A 1014 -16.39 -46.48 -7.51
CA SER A 1014 -16.67 -46.35 -8.94
C SER A 1014 -15.89 -45.19 -9.58
N ASP A 1015 -15.70 -45.22 -10.90
CA ASP A 1015 -15.26 -44.03 -11.63
C ASP A 1015 -16.33 -42.92 -11.54
N PRO A 1016 -15.97 -41.63 -11.72
CA PRO A 1016 -16.92 -40.51 -11.67
C PRO A 1016 -18.14 -40.73 -12.58
N ILE A 1017 -19.33 -40.63 -12.01
CA ILE A 1017 -20.62 -40.81 -12.67
C ILE A 1017 -21.10 -39.43 -13.12
N PRO A 1018 -21.24 -39.16 -14.42
CA PRO A 1018 -21.68 -37.85 -14.91
C PRO A 1018 -23.17 -37.61 -14.64
N ALA A 1019 -23.53 -36.35 -14.37
CA ALA A 1019 -24.90 -35.94 -14.12
C ALA A 1019 -25.71 -35.82 -15.42
N MET A 1020 -26.93 -36.36 -15.41
CA MET A 1020 -27.96 -35.99 -16.39
C MET A 1020 -28.79 -34.85 -15.79
N VAL A 1021 -28.66 -33.65 -16.35
CA VAL A 1021 -29.22 -32.43 -15.78
C VAL A 1021 -30.45 -32.01 -16.57
N LEU A 1022 -31.59 -31.97 -15.89
CA LEU A 1022 -32.84 -31.42 -16.39
C LEU A 1022 -32.98 -29.97 -15.89
N THR A 1023 -33.27 -29.04 -16.78
CA THR A 1023 -33.31 -27.60 -16.48
C THR A 1023 -34.55 -26.95 -17.08
N VAL A 1024 -35.26 -26.12 -16.29
CA VAL A 1024 -36.31 -25.20 -16.75
C VAL A 1024 -35.85 -23.76 -16.55
N ASN A 1025 -36.13 -22.94 -17.57
CA ASN A 1025 -35.65 -21.55 -17.66
C ASN A 1025 -36.82 -20.61 -17.97
N ASP A 1026 -37.99 -20.86 -17.37
CA ASP A 1026 -39.20 -20.04 -17.53
C ASP A 1026 -39.69 -19.42 -16.22
N GLY A 1027 -38.97 -19.64 -15.11
CA GLY A 1027 -39.36 -19.22 -13.76
C GLY A 1027 -40.08 -20.30 -12.94
N SER A 1028 -40.43 -21.45 -13.55
CA SER A 1028 -40.94 -22.63 -12.83
C SER A 1028 -39.83 -23.29 -11.99
N THR A 1029 -40.18 -23.98 -10.91
CA THR A 1029 -39.20 -24.76 -10.12
C THR A 1029 -39.33 -26.26 -10.36
N LEU A 1030 -38.19 -26.95 -10.46
CA LEU A 1030 -38.12 -28.41 -10.54
C LEU A 1030 -37.92 -29.04 -9.17
N SER A 1031 -38.40 -30.27 -9.00
CA SER A 1031 -38.08 -31.12 -7.85
C SER A 1031 -37.87 -32.56 -8.28
N GLY A 1032 -36.74 -33.17 -7.92
CA GLY A 1032 -36.43 -34.54 -8.28
C GLY A 1032 -37.22 -35.54 -7.44
N PHE A 1033 -38.01 -36.42 -8.07
CA PHE A 1033 -38.75 -37.47 -7.35
C PHE A 1033 -38.15 -38.87 -7.50
N GLY A 1034 -37.37 -39.13 -8.55
CA GLY A 1034 -36.67 -40.40 -8.72
C GLY A 1034 -36.58 -40.84 -10.18
N PHE A 1035 -36.51 -42.14 -10.40
CA PHE A 1035 -36.40 -42.77 -11.72
C PHE A 1035 -37.65 -43.58 -12.06
N SER A 1036 -38.04 -43.60 -13.34
CA SER A 1036 -39.10 -44.51 -13.83
C SER A 1036 -38.51 -45.90 -14.00
N ARG A 1037 -39.31 -46.92 -13.69
CA ARG A 1037 -38.88 -48.33 -13.67
C ARG A 1037 -39.87 -49.19 -14.44
N ILE A 1038 -39.34 -50.19 -15.16
CA ILE A 1038 -40.14 -51.09 -15.99
C ILE A 1038 -40.96 -52.06 -15.12
N ASP A 1039 -42.27 -52.14 -15.36
CA ASP A 1039 -43.16 -53.10 -14.70
C ASP A 1039 -42.90 -54.55 -15.19
N ASP A 1040 -42.76 -55.51 -14.26
CA ASP A 1040 -42.34 -56.93 -14.47
C ASP A 1040 -40.87 -57.14 -14.96
N PRO A 1041 -39.85 -56.68 -14.20
CA PRO A 1041 -38.46 -56.86 -14.59
C PRO A 1041 -38.03 -58.33 -14.47
N ILE A 1042 -37.61 -58.94 -15.58
CA ILE A 1042 -37.04 -60.31 -15.57
C ILE A 1042 -35.53 -60.21 -15.35
N GLY A 1043 -35.08 -60.09 -14.10
CA GLY A 1043 -33.64 -60.05 -13.78
C GLY A 1043 -33.33 -59.59 -12.35
N ILE A 1044 -32.08 -59.77 -11.92
CA ILE A 1044 -31.52 -59.14 -10.72
C ILE A 1044 -30.67 -57.97 -11.22
N PHE A 1045 -31.04 -56.74 -10.84
CA PHE A 1045 -30.41 -55.49 -11.29
C PHE A 1045 -29.68 -54.85 -10.10
N ASP A 1046 -28.43 -54.45 -10.29
CA ASP A 1046 -27.59 -53.80 -9.26
C ASP A 1046 -27.29 -52.36 -9.70
N VAL A 1047 -28.21 -51.46 -9.36
CA VAL A 1047 -28.26 -50.10 -9.91
C VAL A 1047 -28.14 -49.08 -8.79
N TYR A 1048 -27.18 -48.17 -8.92
CA TYR A 1048 -27.05 -46.98 -8.08
C TYR A 1048 -27.76 -45.80 -8.74
N GLY A 1049 -28.54 -45.05 -7.96
CA GLY A 1049 -29.24 -43.85 -8.40
C GLY A 1049 -29.32 -42.77 -7.31
N ARG A 1050 -28.93 -41.54 -7.62
CA ARG A 1050 -29.01 -40.37 -6.72
C ARG A 1050 -29.48 -39.13 -7.47
N LEU A 1051 -30.12 -38.22 -6.75
CA LEU A 1051 -30.61 -36.93 -7.27
C LEU A 1051 -30.12 -35.75 -6.41
N SER A 1052 -29.99 -34.58 -7.03
CA SER A 1052 -29.63 -33.32 -6.37
C SER A 1052 -30.36 -32.16 -7.05
N ASP A 1053 -31.05 -31.34 -6.26
CA ASP A 1053 -31.89 -30.24 -6.75
C ASP A 1053 -31.15 -28.90 -6.55
N PHE A 1054 -31.17 -28.04 -7.58
CA PHE A 1054 -30.52 -26.72 -7.60
C PHE A 1054 -31.53 -25.66 -8.04
N THR A 1055 -31.60 -24.52 -7.36
CA THR A 1055 -32.43 -23.38 -7.78
C THR A 1055 -31.67 -22.08 -7.52
N GLU A 1056 -31.38 -21.33 -8.58
CA GLU A 1056 -30.65 -20.05 -8.51
C GLU A 1056 -31.54 -18.89 -8.96
N THR A 1057 -31.64 -17.85 -8.12
CA THR A 1057 -32.35 -16.61 -8.42
C THR A 1057 -31.32 -15.49 -8.57
N PHE A 1058 -31.16 -14.97 -9.79
CA PHE A 1058 -30.23 -13.86 -10.03
C PHE A 1058 -30.90 -12.52 -9.71
N ALA A 1059 -30.55 -11.95 -8.56
CA ALA A 1059 -30.70 -10.53 -8.28
C ALA A 1059 -29.29 -9.91 -8.12
N GLN A 1060 -29.16 -8.67 -8.58
CA GLN A 1060 -27.98 -7.82 -8.71
C GLN A 1060 -26.90 -7.95 -7.61
N MET A 1061 -25.63 -7.98 -8.05
CA MET A 1061 -24.33 -8.04 -7.32
C MET A 1061 -24.30 -7.65 -5.83
N ALA A 1062 -23.71 -8.52 -4.99
CA ALA A 1062 -22.61 -8.24 -4.06
C ALA A 1062 -22.21 -9.50 -3.25
N SER A 1063 -20.90 -9.74 -3.15
CA SER A 1063 -20.13 -10.53 -2.16
C SER A 1063 -20.87 -11.42 -1.15
N VAL A 1064 -20.52 -12.72 -1.08
CA VAL A 1064 -20.23 -13.42 0.21
C VAL A 1064 -19.24 -14.56 -0.02
N ASP A 1065 -18.27 -14.59 0.90
CA ASP A 1065 -17.18 -15.54 1.14
C ASP A 1065 -17.45 -17.04 1.07
N GLU A 1066 -16.35 -17.71 0.74
CA GLU A 1066 -16.06 -19.12 0.91
C GLU A 1066 -15.95 -19.46 2.41
N LEU A 1067 -16.99 -20.09 2.99
CA LEU A 1067 -16.90 -20.75 4.29
C LEU A 1067 -16.65 -22.25 4.12
N ALA A 1068 -15.38 -22.61 4.30
CA ALA A 1068 -14.85 -23.82 4.96
C ALA A 1068 -15.67 -25.13 4.84
N LEU A 1069 -15.19 -26.01 3.96
CA LEU A 1069 -15.26 -27.46 4.14
C LEU A 1069 -14.44 -27.86 5.38
N ASN A 1070 -15.08 -28.47 6.40
CA ASN A 1070 -14.64 -29.74 6.99
C ASN A 1070 -15.54 -30.22 8.15
N ASP A 1071 -15.65 -31.55 8.23
CA ASP A 1071 -16.14 -32.41 9.31
C ASP A 1071 -17.65 -32.55 9.55
N LEU A 1072 -18.20 -33.71 9.11
CA LEU A 1072 -18.59 -34.82 10.01
C LEU A 1072 -18.93 -36.11 9.19
N PRO A 1073 -18.77 -37.32 9.76
CA PRO A 1073 -18.46 -38.56 9.05
C PRO A 1073 -19.66 -39.39 8.57
N MET A 1074 -19.40 -40.28 7.60
CA MET A 1074 -20.31 -41.33 7.11
C MET A 1074 -20.89 -42.23 8.21
N LEU A 1075 -22.20 -42.51 8.13
CA LEU A 1075 -22.77 -43.76 8.64
C LEU A 1075 -23.70 -44.39 7.60
N ASN A 1076 -23.32 -45.60 7.18
CA ASN A 1076 -23.98 -46.42 6.18
C ASN A 1076 -25.06 -47.32 6.84
N MET A 1077 -26.05 -47.74 6.03
CA MET A 1077 -27.04 -48.81 6.24
C MET A 1077 -28.28 -48.55 7.11
N ILE A 1078 -29.49 -48.68 6.51
CA ILE A 1078 -30.40 -49.84 6.64
C ILE A 1078 -31.61 -49.65 5.72
N ALA A 1079 -31.90 -50.67 4.91
CA ALA A 1079 -33.15 -50.80 4.17
C ALA A 1079 -34.28 -51.34 5.08
N ASP A 1080 -35.50 -50.93 4.73
CA ASP A 1080 -36.79 -51.59 5.00
C ASP A 1080 -37.38 -51.51 6.42
N SER A 1081 -38.43 -50.70 6.59
CA SER A 1081 -39.77 -51.20 6.97
C SER A 1081 -40.81 -50.07 7.12
N GLY A 1082 -41.90 -50.22 6.37
CA GLY A 1082 -43.26 -49.69 6.47
C GLY A 1082 -43.67 -48.61 7.50
N ASP A 1083 -44.48 -47.68 6.97
CA ASP A 1083 -45.86 -47.34 7.41
C ASP A 1083 -46.04 -46.93 8.89
N ILE A 1084 -46.41 -45.68 9.17
CA ILE A 1084 -47.79 -45.17 9.41
C ILE A 1084 -47.73 -43.66 9.68
N GLY A 1085 -48.58 -42.87 9.02
CA GLY A 1085 -48.50 -41.40 8.99
C GLY A 1085 -49.34 -40.62 10.01
N SER A 1086 -50.06 -39.62 9.46
CA SER A 1086 -50.93 -38.62 10.10
C SER A 1086 -50.18 -37.42 10.70
N GLU A 1087 -50.60 -36.16 10.57
CA GLU A 1087 -51.60 -35.46 9.76
C GLU A 1087 -51.46 -33.95 10.08
N HIS A 1088 -51.95 -33.10 9.18
CA HIS A 1088 -52.39 -31.70 9.37
C HIS A 1088 -51.34 -30.62 9.72
N GLU A 1089 -50.97 -29.79 8.74
CA GLU A 1089 -51.62 -28.50 8.36
C GLU A 1089 -51.49 -27.40 9.42
N LEU A 1090 -50.89 -26.26 9.06
CA LEU A 1090 -51.63 -24.99 8.92
C LEU A 1090 -50.77 -23.85 8.32
N SER A 1091 -51.52 -22.90 7.76
CA SER A 1091 -51.21 -21.77 6.88
C SER A 1091 -50.71 -20.48 7.58
N PRO A 1092 -50.39 -19.39 6.84
CA PRO A 1092 -49.54 -18.25 7.24
C PRO A 1092 -50.29 -16.91 7.52
N PHE A 1093 -49.50 -15.83 7.71
CA PHE A 1093 -49.76 -14.37 7.62
C PHE A 1093 -49.83 -13.49 8.91
N ASP A 1094 -48.84 -12.58 9.01
CA ASP A 1094 -48.93 -11.09 9.01
C ASP A 1094 -48.85 -10.15 10.26
N TYR A 1095 -48.08 -9.07 10.01
CA TYR A 1095 -48.07 -7.65 10.48
C TYR A 1095 -47.65 -7.21 11.92
N ALA A 1096 -46.46 -6.57 11.94
CA ALA A 1096 -46.12 -5.19 12.37
C ALA A 1096 -46.45 -4.59 13.77
N THR A 1097 -45.37 -4.35 14.56
CA THR A 1097 -44.93 -3.13 15.33
C THR A 1097 -45.86 -2.44 16.39
N PRO A 1098 -45.37 -1.51 17.24
CA PRO A 1098 -44.25 -1.54 18.21
C PRO A 1098 -44.62 -0.89 19.58
N ILE A 1099 -44.08 -1.30 20.75
CA ILE A 1099 -44.24 -0.54 22.02
C ILE A 1099 -43.01 -0.68 22.96
N GLU A 1100 -42.56 0.50 23.40
CA GLU A 1100 -41.68 0.94 24.50
C GLU A 1100 -41.94 0.30 25.89
N VAL A 1101 -40.98 0.38 26.83
CA VAL A 1101 -41.09 0.42 28.34
C VAL A 1101 -39.79 -0.16 28.94
N VAL A 1102 -38.87 0.66 29.46
CA VAL A 1102 -38.77 1.19 30.85
C VAL A 1102 -38.53 0.11 31.93
N GLY A 1103 -37.28 0.10 32.43
CA GLY A 1103 -36.91 0.10 33.85
C GLY A 1103 -37.10 -1.16 34.72
N THR A 1104 -36.01 -1.61 35.34
CA THR A 1104 -35.69 -1.43 36.79
C THR A 1104 -34.92 -2.62 37.42
N SER A 1105 -33.77 -2.26 38.03
CA SER A 1105 -33.15 -2.75 39.28
C SER A 1105 -33.19 -4.24 39.67
N ILE A 1106 -32.03 -4.81 39.98
CA ILE A 1106 -31.89 -5.82 41.06
C ILE A 1106 -30.65 -5.54 41.92
N GLU A 1107 -30.87 -5.56 43.23
CA GLU A 1107 -29.96 -5.40 44.36
C GLU A 1107 -28.96 -6.56 44.54
N THR A 1108 -27.85 -6.19 45.19
CA THR A 1108 -26.89 -6.95 46.02
C THR A 1108 -27.32 -8.30 46.61
N VAL A 1109 -26.38 -9.26 46.64
CA VAL A 1109 -26.18 -10.20 47.76
C VAL A 1109 -24.69 -10.53 47.96
N GLU A 1110 -24.13 -10.13 49.09
CA GLU A 1110 -22.89 -10.69 49.68
C GLU A 1110 -23.11 -12.11 50.23
N GLY A 1111 -22.07 -12.95 50.22
CA GLY A 1111 -21.90 -13.94 51.30
C GLY A 1111 -21.13 -15.24 51.00
N TYR A 1112 -19.88 -15.27 51.50
CA TYR A 1112 -19.10 -16.41 52.04
C TYR A 1112 -18.57 -17.51 51.10
N ALA A 1113 -17.24 -17.51 50.87
CA ALA A 1113 -16.26 -18.41 51.52
C ALA A 1113 -14.83 -17.90 51.30
#